data_AF-A0A1W9PDG0-F1
#
_entry.id   AF-A0A1W9PDG0-F1
#
_cell.length_a   1.000
_cell.length_b   1.000
_cell.length_c   1.000
_cell.angle_alpha   90.00
_cell.angle_beta   90.00
_cell.angle_gamma   90.00
#
_symmetry.space_group_name_H-M   'P 1'
#
loop_
_entity.id
_entity.type
_entity.pdbx_description
1 polymer ?
#
loop_
_entity_poly.entity_id
_entity_poly.type
_entity_poly.pdbx_seq_one_letter_code
_entity_poly.pdbx_strand_id
1 'polypeptide(L)'
;MKKYVFILIFLALIVSISAETFPYKPYPILLIHGYASGSGTWGAPTRNRSDSIPLDSVLAHQDETYYHLLQYMNPYATYTRPEDAAYPNKVFLEVINFDNKCGSIDPGGEGWPPPDEYQIGWGAELRQRLKEVLEEYYGDDWASNPDAKLILICHSQGGLATREALYEDEMQENGLLRGHIKFVITTGTPHKGTPFMVYYGGGELWTGLLLYWLPIDWLVTHYLWNPSSWSVGWEHFWISWNSVVVGMLPGAVAGLGLGADWFSKHQLHKYTDSGRDLGSHLNPFMNHICSSEALQVAKKVPFRTIVSTIDMPTAVDIIVWGIAGAQAAAYAAHFRFVEAALKLASAYTFFDWTNNSDLAVHKNSQMASGLGIRTEMLGIYKKNHGEETKNYTSFIEAIEKPPVVYLDSVVTDKGTYAVSGTIDTVDGFILGLKGRLDDYLLASNTLKVSTNYGFPEQLEWPEEIGYKDNWFEIDSIWERTYYGENHFKITSKNVVNEFATETYSIVALGGPIVSIMIPEWNEAINPHGNILKTKVNLSDSVGLDSVWLAIGSPDTTAPFDTMLIKVYEDTVKIDKIDTIVNPPYLEGEYKLHWWCKNKFAPPQDGHALRSFYVDTTPPDIEIIIPDTIFPVYSPRVDSSMAIAFNATDNLQELLNRPKGDLAHIRILKSDNTLIKDTTGRGGRTLL
;
A
#
# COMPACT_ATOMS: atom_id res chain seq x y z
N MET A 1 0.17 -47.68 34.93
CA MET A 1 0.81 -47.04 33.76
C MET A 1 -0.16 -46.70 32.62
N LYS A 2 -0.97 -47.63 32.09
CA LYS A 2 -1.81 -47.37 30.89
C LYS A 2 -2.84 -46.21 31.02
N LYS A 3 -3.43 -45.96 32.20
CA LYS A 3 -4.38 -44.84 32.41
C LYS A 3 -3.72 -43.46 32.41
N TYR A 4 -2.52 -43.33 32.99
CA TYR A 4 -1.79 -42.05 33.04
C TYR A 4 -1.20 -41.64 31.69
N VAL A 5 -0.81 -42.61 30.86
CA VAL A 5 -0.37 -42.36 29.47
C VAL A 5 -1.52 -41.84 28.61
N PHE A 6 -2.73 -42.41 28.76
CA PHE A 6 -3.90 -41.94 28.03
C PHE A 6 -4.32 -40.53 28.45
N ILE A 7 -4.27 -40.23 29.76
CA ILE A 7 -4.52 -38.88 30.28
C ILE A 7 -3.48 -37.88 29.77
N LEU A 8 -2.19 -38.25 29.73
CA LEU A 8 -1.12 -37.40 29.18
C LEU A 8 -1.28 -37.16 27.68
N ILE A 9 -1.66 -38.18 26.89
CA ILE A 9 -1.96 -38.01 25.46
C ILE A 9 -3.17 -37.11 25.27
N PHE A 10 -4.22 -37.27 26.07
CA PHE A 10 -5.43 -36.45 26.00
C PHE A 10 -5.17 -35.00 26.44
N LEU A 11 -4.36 -34.78 27.47
CA LEU A 11 -3.91 -33.45 27.89
C LEU A 11 -2.99 -32.82 26.83
N ALA A 12 -2.07 -33.58 26.25
CA ALA A 12 -1.25 -33.09 25.14
C ALA A 12 -2.11 -32.74 23.91
N LEU A 13 -3.17 -33.50 23.63
CA LEU A 13 -4.12 -33.20 22.57
C LEU A 13 -4.92 -31.93 22.88
N ILE A 14 -5.46 -31.79 24.10
CA ILE A 14 -6.19 -30.59 24.52
C ILE A 14 -5.28 -29.37 24.50
N VAL A 15 -4.04 -29.49 24.98
CA VAL A 15 -3.06 -28.40 24.96
C VAL A 15 -2.68 -28.04 23.52
N SER A 16 -2.52 -29.04 22.63
CA SER A 16 -2.24 -28.81 21.20
C SER A 16 -3.42 -28.13 20.50
N ILE A 17 -4.66 -28.55 20.78
CA ILE A 17 -5.88 -27.93 20.23
C ILE A 17 -6.07 -26.51 20.79
N SER A 18 -5.75 -26.28 22.07
CA SER A 18 -5.81 -24.92 22.67
C SER A 18 -4.67 -24.00 22.21
N ALA A 19 -3.57 -24.57 21.73
CA ALA A 19 -2.48 -23.80 21.14
C ALA A 19 -2.78 -23.36 19.70
N GLU A 20 -3.81 -23.93 19.06
CA GLU A 20 -4.26 -23.54 17.72
C GLU A 20 -5.24 -22.35 17.72
N THR A 21 -5.72 -21.90 18.89
CA THR A 21 -6.73 -20.83 18.99
C THR A 21 -6.16 -19.45 19.34
N PHE A 22 -4.85 -19.21 19.17
CA PHE A 22 -4.34 -17.86 19.38
C PHE A 22 -4.80 -16.97 18.23
N PRO A 23 -5.46 -15.83 18.54
CA PRO A 23 -5.78 -14.85 17.52
C PRO A 23 -4.46 -14.40 16.87
N TYR A 24 -4.53 -14.10 15.59
CA TYR A 24 -3.42 -13.54 14.83
C TYR A 24 -2.84 -12.33 15.54
N LYS A 25 -1.53 -12.21 15.42
CA LYS A 25 -0.75 -11.10 15.96
C LYS A 25 -0.19 -10.30 14.79
N PRO A 26 -0.53 -9.00 14.64
CA PRO A 26 0.13 -8.15 13.66
C PRO A 26 1.63 -8.08 13.94
N TYR A 27 2.42 -7.79 12.91
CA TYR A 27 3.83 -7.50 13.13
C TYR A 27 3.96 -6.17 13.88
N PRO A 28 4.73 -6.11 14.98
CA PRO A 28 4.98 -4.85 15.66
C PRO A 28 5.50 -3.78 14.70
N ILE A 29 4.87 -2.61 14.71
CA ILE A 29 5.29 -1.42 13.98
C ILE A 29 6.06 -0.51 14.92
N LEU A 30 7.31 -0.21 14.57
CA LEU A 30 8.18 0.66 15.34
C LEU A 30 8.40 1.97 14.58
N LEU A 31 7.99 3.06 15.21
CA LEU A 31 8.14 4.42 14.71
C LEU A 31 9.43 5.01 15.30
N ILE A 32 10.40 5.29 14.45
CA ILE A 32 11.75 5.72 14.84
C ILE A 32 11.92 7.18 14.43
N HIS A 33 12.06 8.06 15.42
CA HIS A 33 12.12 9.50 15.19
C HIS A 33 13.48 9.97 14.64
N GLY A 34 13.47 11.20 14.13
CA GLY A 34 14.64 11.89 13.61
C GLY A 34 15.50 12.62 14.66
N TYR A 35 16.50 13.32 14.16
CA TYR A 35 17.41 14.15 14.93
C TYR A 35 16.70 15.21 15.78
N ALA A 36 17.18 15.42 17.02
CA ALA A 36 16.68 16.40 17.98
C ALA A 36 15.16 16.32 18.25
N SER A 37 14.57 15.16 17.94
CA SER A 37 13.13 14.94 18.02
C SER A 37 12.79 13.85 19.04
N GLY A 38 11.51 13.49 19.12
CA GLY A 38 11.01 12.41 19.95
C GLY A 38 9.69 11.90 19.42
N SER A 39 8.89 11.30 20.28
CA SER A 39 7.57 10.77 19.92
C SER A 39 6.56 11.80 19.42
N GLY A 40 6.79 13.10 19.68
CA GLY A 40 6.03 14.18 19.07
C GLY A 40 6.12 14.22 17.54
N THR A 41 7.18 13.63 16.95
CA THR A 41 7.30 13.46 15.47
C THR A 41 6.13 12.70 14.88
N TRP A 42 5.55 11.80 15.66
CA TRP A 42 4.51 10.87 15.20
C TRP A 42 3.13 11.22 15.78
N GLY A 43 2.98 12.36 16.46
CA GLY A 43 1.72 12.75 17.11
C GLY A 43 1.50 12.15 18.48
N ALA A 44 2.58 11.73 19.15
CA ALA A 44 2.51 11.10 20.46
C ALA A 44 3.47 11.74 21.48
N PRO A 45 3.51 13.09 21.65
CA PRO A 45 4.53 13.74 22.46
C PRO A 45 4.49 13.28 23.92
N THR A 46 5.63 12.90 24.47
CA THR A 46 5.78 12.58 25.89
C THR A 46 6.45 13.73 26.64
N ARG A 47 6.08 13.90 27.92
CA ARG A 47 6.64 14.95 28.79
C ARG A 47 8.05 14.60 29.30
N ASN A 48 8.42 13.31 29.32
CA ASN A 48 9.71 12.79 29.80
C ASN A 48 10.24 11.71 28.86
N ARG A 49 11.51 11.31 28.99
CA ARG A 49 12.00 10.09 28.37
C ARG A 49 11.37 8.88 29.08
N SER A 50 10.26 8.42 28.55
CA SER A 50 9.62 7.21 29.03
C SER A 50 9.01 6.46 27.87
N ASP A 51 9.13 5.15 27.94
CA ASP A 51 8.42 4.19 27.08
C ASP A 51 6.90 4.27 27.29
N SER A 52 6.43 5.17 28.17
CA SER A 52 5.03 5.53 28.35
C SER A 52 4.67 6.78 27.54
N ILE A 53 3.73 6.59 26.62
CA ILE A 53 3.06 7.67 25.88
C ILE A 53 1.77 7.99 26.65
N PRO A 54 1.49 9.25 27.02
CA PRO A 54 0.21 9.57 27.65
C PRO A 54 -0.92 9.47 26.63
N LEU A 55 -2.02 8.77 26.97
CA LEU A 55 -3.19 8.66 26.07
C LEU A 55 -3.76 10.03 25.67
N ASP A 56 -3.87 10.96 26.62
CA ASP A 56 -4.34 12.33 26.34
C ASP A 56 -3.47 13.05 25.30
N SER A 57 -2.19 12.70 25.22
CA SER A 57 -1.27 13.26 24.23
C SER A 57 -1.61 12.78 22.83
N VAL A 58 -1.90 11.49 22.67
CA VAL A 58 -2.33 10.89 21.40
C VAL A 58 -3.72 11.41 21.01
N LEU A 59 -4.64 11.53 21.96
CA LEU A 59 -5.99 12.08 21.71
C LEU A 59 -5.99 13.57 21.35
N ALA A 60 -4.93 14.31 21.67
CA ALA A 60 -4.76 15.70 21.26
C ALA A 60 -4.25 15.85 19.80
N HIS A 61 -3.82 14.75 19.17
CA HIS A 61 -3.23 14.73 17.82
C HIS A 61 -3.92 13.65 16.96
N GLN A 62 -5.25 13.71 16.85
CA GLN A 62 -6.06 12.70 16.16
C GLN A 62 -5.85 12.66 14.64
N ASP A 63 -5.22 13.69 14.08
CA ASP A 63 -4.86 13.83 12.67
C ASP A 63 -3.43 13.34 12.36
N GLU A 64 -2.72 12.79 13.35
CA GLU A 64 -1.34 12.34 13.21
C GLU A 64 -1.18 10.82 13.15
N THR A 65 -0.03 10.38 12.62
CA THR A 65 0.22 8.98 12.24
C THR A 65 0.06 7.98 13.37
N TYR A 66 0.50 8.30 14.57
CA TYR A 66 0.36 7.38 15.71
C TYR A 66 -1.10 7.07 16.00
N TYR A 67 -1.97 8.09 16.05
CA TYR A 67 -3.38 7.89 16.35
C TYR A 67 -4.07 7.02 15.30
N HIS A 68 -3.81 7.26 14.02
CA HIS A 68 -4.39 6.47 12.93
C HIS A 68 -3.92 5.01 12.93
N LEU A 69 -2.62 4.76 13.12
CA LEU A 69 -2.10 3.39 13.24
C LEU A 69 -2.65 2.68 14.48
N LEU A 70 -2.78 3.39 15.60
CA LEU A 70 -3.32 2.85 16.85
C LEU A 70 -4.75 2.32 16.68
N GLN A 71 -5.59 2.98 15.87
CA GLN A 71 -6.96 2.52 15.60
C GLN A 71 -7.00 1.11 15.00
N TYR A 72 -6.06 0.78 14.11
CA TYR A 72 -5.96 -0.54 13.49
C TYR A 72 -5.34 -1.58 14.43
N MET A 73 -4.51 -1.15 15.38
CA MET A 73 -3.83 -2.04 16.32
C MET A 73 -4.63 -2.35 17.59
N ASN A 74 -5.53 -1.46 18.00
CA ASN A 74 -6.34 -1.60 19.22
C ASN A 74 -7.10 -2.93 19.34
N PRO A 75 -7.68 -3.53 18.29
CA PRO A 75 -8.32 -4.84 18.40
C PRO A 75 -7.35 -5.98 18.83
N TYR A 76 -6.03 -5.79 18.68
CA TYR A 76 -4.97 -6.78 19.02
C TYR A 76 -4.24 -6.46 20.31
N ALA A 77 -4.69 -5.44 21.04
CA ALA A 77 -4.08 -4.99 22.29
C ALA A 77 -4.35 -5.99 23.45
N THR A 78 -4.09 -7.28 23.23
CA THR A 78 -4.29 -8.35 24.22
C THR A 78 -3.25 -8.29 25.35
N TYR A 79 -2.09 -7.66 25.09
CA TYR A 79 -0.95 -7.57 26.01
C TYR A 79 -0.87 -6.25 26.77
N THR A 80 -1.51 -5.19 26.28
CA THR A 80 -1.46 -3.86 26.89
C THR A 80 -2.82 -3.21 26.69
N ARG A 81 -3.63 -3.20 27.73
CA ARG A 81 -5.00 -2.67 27.72
C ARG A 81 -4.99 -1.17 28.02
N PRO A 82 -6.08 -0.44 27.71
CA PRO A 82 -6.19 0.99 28.03
C PRO A 82 -5.89 1.38 29.49
N GLU A 83 -6.10 0.46 30.43
CA GLU A 83 -5.77 0.61 31.84
C GLU A 83 -4.29 0.40 32.21
N ASP A 84 -3.48 -0.17 31.32
CA ASP A 84 -2.07 -0.47 31.56
C ASP A 84 -1.18 0.77 31.38
N ALA A 85 -0.16 0.90 32.22
CA ALA A 85 0.76 2.05 32.18
C ALA A 85 1.58 2.16 30.88
N ALA A 86 1.67 1.07 30.12
CA ALA A 86 2.33 1.05 28.81
C ALA A 86 1.42 1.62 27.70
N TYR A 87 0.09 1.57 27.85
CA TYR A 87 -0.86 2.04 26.84
C TYR A 87 -0.79 3.57 26.65
N PRO A 88 -0.89 4.09 25.40
CA PRO A 88 -1.14 3.39 24.15
C PRO A 88 0.12 2.87 23.45
N ASN A 89 1.29 2.92 24.09
CA ASN A 89 2.51 2.28 23.59
C ASN A 89 2.44 0.76 23.83
N LYS A 90 3.21 -0.03 23.09
CA LYS A 90 3.29 -1.49 23.24
C LYS A 90 2.03 -2.29 22.89
N VAL A 91 1.23 -1.81 21.94
CA VAL A 91 0.07 -2.53 21.37
C VAL A 91 0.35 -3.07 19.97
N PHE A 92 1.51 -3.68 19.74
CA PHE A 92 2.08 -3.90 18.39
C PHE A 92 2.34 -2.61 17.61
N LEU A 93 2.34 -1.48 18.33
CA LEU A 93 2.74 -0.17 17.85
C LEU A 93 3.62 0.45 18.94
N GLU A 94 4.82 0.86 18.56
CA GLU A 94 5.77 1.47 19.49
C GLU A 94 6.48 2.67 18.87
N VAL A 95 6.68 3.73 19.65
CA VAL A 95 7.60 4.80 19.27
C VAL A 95 8.90 4.65 20.05
N ILE A 96 10.02 4.55 19.33
CA ILE A 96 11.35 4.44 19.93
C ILE A 96 11.87 5.85 20.22
N ASN A 97 12.10 6.16 21.50
CA ASN A 97 12.71 7.40 21.96
C ASN A 97 14.14 7.16 22.44
N PHE A 98 15.13 7.69 21.72
CA PHE A 98 16.54 7.53 22.08
C PHE A 98 16.93 8.20 23.41
N ASP A 99 17.93 7.65 24.10
CA ASP A 99 18.60 8.23 25.29
C ASP A 99 18.92 9.70 25.12
N ASN A 100 19.66 9.97 24.06
CA ASN A 100 20.08 11.30 23.69
C ASN A 100 19.48 11.66 22.33
N LYS A 101 18.49 12.56 22.32
CA LYS A 101 17.83 13.04 21.10
C LYS A 101 18.77 13.72 20.11
N CYS A 102 19.94 14.16 20.57
CA CYS A 102 21.02 14.70 19.74
C CYS A 102 22.29 13.84 19.85
N GLY A 103 22.12 12.53 20.04
CA GLY A 103 23.21 11.58 20.17
C GLY A 103 23.77 11.04 18.84
N SER A 104 25.04 10.64 18.84
CA SER A 104 25.69 9.97 17.69
C SER A 104 24.93 8.72 17.29
N ILE A 105 24.98 8.39 16.00
CA ILE A 105 24.46 7.15 15.47
C ILE A 105 25.40 5.99 15.81
N ASP A 106 26.70 6.23 15.72
CA ASP A 106 27.75 5.26 16.01
C ASP A 106 28.24 5.30 17.48
N PRO A 107 28.76 4.17 18.00
CA PRO A 107 29.39 4.11 19.30
C PRO A 107 30.81 4.70 19.21
N GLY A 108 30.92 6.03 19.12
CA GLY A 108 32.22 6.68 18.96
C GLY A 108 32.19 8.19 18.75
N GLY A 109 31.07 8.86 19.03
CA GLY A 109 30.98 10.31 18.94
C GLY A 109 32.12 11.01 19.68
N GLU A 110 32.63 12.11 19.13
CA GLU A 110 33.65 12.98 19.76
C GLU A 110 33.14 14.44 19.82
N GLY A 111 31.86 14.65 19.59
CA GLY A 111 31.20 15.91 19.30
C GLY A 111 30.82 16.67 20.55
N TRP A 112 30.21 17.85 20.41
CA TRP A 112 29.99 18.76 21.52
C TRP A 112 28.49 19.04 21.78
N PRO A 113 28.01 19.04 23.04
CA PRO A 113 28.75 18.72 24.27
C PRO A 113 29.32 17.30 24.20
N PRO A 114 30.54 17.07 24.75
CA PRO A 114 31.21 15.79 24.69
C PRO A 114 30.18 14.71 24.99
N PRO A 115 30.05 13.67 24.14
CA PRO A 115 29.25 12.55 24.54
C PRO A 115 29.80 12.12 25.88
N ASP A 116 28.90 11.88 26.82
CA ASP A 116 29.31 11.15 28.00
C ASP A 116 30.06 9.91 27.50
N GLU A 117 31.21 9.57 28.07
CA GLU A 117 32.02 8.42 27.63
C GLU A 117 31.21 7.10 27.66
N TYR A 118 30.04 7.15 28.29
CA TYR A 118 29.03 6.10 28.41
C TYR A 118 27.86 6.21 27.41
N GLN A 119 27.86 7.18 26.49
CA GLN A 119 26.76 7.34 25.54
C GLN A 119 26.78 6.22 24.49
N ILE A 120 25.72 5.43 24.49
CA ILE A 120 25.48 4.39 23.49
C ILE A 120 25.04 5.07 22.18
N GLY A 121 25.64 4.68 21.05
CA GLY A 121 25.21 5.15 19.73
C GLY A 121 23.80 4.67 19.39
N TRP A 122 23.03 5.46 18.64
CA TRP A 122 21.65 5.11 18.28
C TRP A 122 21.53 3.76 17.57
N GLY A 123 22.53 3.37 16.77
CA GLY A 123 22.57 2.05 16.13
C GLY A 123 22.55 0.91 17.15
N ALA A 124 23.40 1.00 18.18
CA ALA A 124 23.48 0.02 19.25
C ALA A 124 22.23 0.04 20.16
N GLU A 125 21.73 1.21 20.53
CA GLU A 125 20.50 1.38 21.32
C GLU A 125 19.29 0.78 20.57
N LEU A 126 19.13 1.12 19.29
CA LEU A 126 18.05 0.60 18.47
C LEU A 126 18.20 -0.91 18.29
N ARG A 127 19.39 -1.44 17.97
CA ARG A 127 19.62 -2.89 17.85
C ARG A 127 19.16 -3.64 19.10
N GLN A 128 19.53 -3.13 20.28
CA GLN A 128 19.13 -3.73 21.55
C GLN A 128 17.60 -3.71 21.71
N ARG A 129 16.96 -2.55 21.47
CA ARG A 129 15.52 -2.43 21.60
C ARG A 129 14.75 -3.31 20.60
N LEU A 130 15.24 -3.46 19.38
CA LEU A 130 14.62 -4.34 18.38
C LEU A 130 14.61 -5.81 18.83
N LYS A 131 15.68 -6.29 19.50
CA LYS A 131 15.74 -7.64 20.08
C LYS A 131 14.78 -7.79 21.26
N GLU A 132 14.74 -6.80 22.15
CA GLU A 132 13.80 -6.77 23.28
C GLU A 132 12.35 -6.80 22.81
N VAL A 133 12.01 -6.04 21.77
CA VAL A 133 10.66 -6.06 21.19
C VAL A 133 10.34 -7.44 20.62
N LEU A 134 11.27 -8.09 19.91
CA LEU A 134 11.05 -9.45 19.42
C LEU A 134 10.83 -10.44 20.56
N GLU A 135 11.60 -10.35 21.65
CA GLU A 135 11.44 -11.15 22.86
C GLU A 135 10.11 -10.85 23.58
N GLU A 136 9.72 -9.58 23.72
CA GLU A 136 8.47 -9.13 24.34
C GLU A 136 7.23 -9.72 23.62
N TYR A 137 7.21 -9.72 22.28
CA TYR A 137 6.02 -10.14 21.50
C TYR A 137 6.01 -11.61 21.09
N TYR A 138 7.19 -12.21 20.90
CA TYR A 138 7.33 -13.57 20.37
C TYR A 138 7.95 -14.57 21.37
N GLY A 139 8.47 -14.11 22.50
CA GLY A 139 9.11 -14.94 23.53
C GLY A 139 10.60 -15.18 23.29
N ASP A 140 11.27 -15.83 24.25
CA ASP A 140 12.72 -16.09 24.24
C ASP A 140 13.23 -16.85 23.00
N ASP A 141 12.36 -17.59 22.31
CA ASP A 141 12.67 -18.38 21.12
C ASP A 141 12.47 -17.62 19.79
N TRP A 142 12.18 -16.31 19.84
CA TRP A 142 11.99 -15.44 18.67
C TRP A 142 13.08 -15.59 17.61
N ALA A 143 14.33 -15.77 18.05
CA ALA A 143 15.51 -15.88 17.18
C ALA A 143 15.44 -17.09 16.24
N SER A 144 14.71 -18.14 16.63
CA SER A 144 14.47 -19.33 15.81
C SER A 144 13.13 -19.30 15.08
N ASN A 145 12.27 -18.33 15.39
CA ASN A 145 10.94 -18.20 14.84
C ASN A 145 10.97 -17.38 13.54
N PRO A 146 10.77 -18.00 12.35
CA PRO A 146 10.79 -17.28 11.09
C PRO A 146 9.63 -16.28 10.94
N ASP A 147 8.57 -16.41 11.72
CA ASP A 147 7.38 -15.53 11.66
C ASP A 147 7.49 -14.33 12.60
N ALA A 148 8.49 -14.30 13.49
CA ALA A 148 8.80 -13.15 14.32
C ALA A 148 9.37 -12.02 13.47
N LYS A 149 8.55 -11.03 13.10
CA LYS A 149 8.93 -9.94 12.20
C LYS A 149 8.57 -8.57 12.78
N LEU A 150 9.37 -7.55 12.44
CA LEU A 150 9.11 -6.15 12.73
C LEU A 150 8.91 -5.34 11.43
N ILE A 151 8.11 -4.30 11.51
CA ILE A 151 7.99 -3.25 10.50
C ILE A 151 8.57 -1.97 11.10
N LEU A 152 9.52 -1.35 10.40
CA LEU A 152 10.19 -0.14 10.89
C LEU A 152 9.77 1.06 10.05
N ILE A 153 9.29 2.14 10.66
CA ILE A 153 8.99 3.41 10.00
C ILE A 153 9.92 4.46 10.57
N CYS A 154 10.79 4.99 9.71
CA CYS A 154 11.94 5.75 10.14
C CYS A 154 11.90 7.15 9.53
N HIS A 155 12.03 8.16 10.37
CA HIS A 155 12.14 9.55 9.94
C HIS A 155 13.58 10.05 10.06
N SER A 156 14.06 10.79 9.05
CA SER A 156 15.32 11.53 9.13
C SER A 156 16.48 10.64 9.59
N GLN A 157 17.22 11.04 10.62
CA GLN A 157 18.31 10.27 11.25
C GLN A 157 17.90 8.86 11.71
N GLY A 158 16.64 8.65 12.07
CA GLY A 158 16.13 7.33 12.45
C GLY A 158 16.39 6.25 11.40
N GLY A 159 16.30 6.61 10.11
CA GLY A 159 16.58 5.67 9.01
C GLY A 159 18.07 5.34 8.85
N LEU A 160 18.97 6.23 9.29
CA LEU A 160 20.41 5.93 9.37
C LEU A 160 20.71 5.06 10.59
N ALA A 161 20.10 5.34 11.74
CA ALA A 161 20.20 4.50 12.94
C ALA A 161 19.72 3.06 12.68
N THR A 162 18.64 2.88 11.92
CA THR A 162 18.18 1.55 11.49
C THR A 162 19.23 0.83 10.63
N ARG A 163 19.87 1.53 9.69
CA ARG A 163 20.93 0.92 8.87
C ARG A 163 22.13 0.51 9.72
N GLU A 164 22.51 1.35 10.69
CA GLU A 164 23.62 1.06 11.61
C GLU A 164 23.28 -0.14 12.51
N ALA A 165 22.08 -0.16 13.10
CA ALA A 165 21.61 -1.27 13.93
C ALA A 165 21.67 -2.61 13.19
N LEU A 166 21.26 -2.63 11.90
CA LEU A 166 21.34 -3.82 11.05
C LEU A 166 22.77 -4.22 10.73
N TYR A 167 23.63 -3.24 10.43
CA TYR A 167 25.04 -3.48 10.15
C TYR A 167 25.75 -4.04 11.37
N GLU A 168 25.66 -3.37 12.52
CA GLU A 168 26.32 -3.82 13.74
C GLU A 168 25.84 -5.21 14.17
N ASP A 169 24.55 -5.52 14.02
CA ASP A 169 24.03 -6.85 14.32
C ASP A 169 24.65 -7.93 13.41
N GLU A 170 24.69 -7.69 12.09
CA GLU A 170 25.30 -8.63 11.14
C GLU A 170 26.79 -8.88 11.42
N MET A 171 27.50 -7.91 12.02
CA MET A 171 28.90 -8.06 12.41
C MET A 171 29.09 -8.88 13.69
N GLN A 172 28.04 -9.15 14.47
CA GLN A 172 28.10 -10.07 15.61
C GLN A 172 28.10 -11.53 15.13
N GLU A 173 28.73 -12.43 15.88
CA GLU A 173 28.81 -13.87 15.57
C GLU A 173 27.43 -14.52 15.37
N ASN A 174 26.39 -13.96 16.01
CA ASN A 174 25.00 -14.39 15.91
C ASN A 174 24.06 -13.25 15.44
N GLY A 175 24.47 -12.49 14.42
CA GLY A 175 23.61 -11.49 13.78
C GLY A 175 22.38 -12.14 13.13
N LEU A 176 21.19 -11.86 13.65
CA LEU A 176 19.93 -12.46 13.21
C LEU A 176 18.90 -11.42 12.78
N LEU A 177 19.05 -10.17 13.22
CA LEU A 177 18.01 -9.16 13.20
C LEU A 177 17.49 -8.87 11.78
N ARG A 178 18.36 -8.89 10.76
CA ARG A 178 17.96 -8.71 9.35
C ARG A 178 16.90 -9.72 8.91
N GLY A 179 16.95 -10.94 9.44
CA GLY A 179 15.99 -12.00 9.13
C GLY A 179 14.62 -11.73 9.75
N HIS A 180 14.55 -10.84 10.74
CA HIS A 180 13.34 -10.50 11.49
C HIS A 180 12.79 -9.10 11.15
N ILE A 181 13.28 -8.44 10.08
CA ILE A 181 12.68 -7.21 9.55
C ILE A 181 11.87 -7.54 8.30
N LYS A 182 10.55 -7.33 8.34
CA LYS A 182 9.67 -7.53 7.16
C LYS A 182 9.98 -6.49 6.08
N PHE A 183 10.09 -5.22 6.46
CA PHE A 183 10.62 -4.13 5.64
C PHE A 183 10.86 -2.87 6.49
N VAL A 184 11.57 -1.90 5.91
CA VAL A 184 11.82 -0.57 6.47
C VAL A 184 11.21 0.49 5.56
N ILE A 185 10.37 1.37 6.11
CA ILE A 185 9.88 2.58 5.45
C ILE A 185 10.75 3.74 5.90
N THR A 186 11.43 4.43 4.98
CA THR A 186 12.19 5.65 5.27
C THR A 186 11.51 6.88 4.71
N THR A 187 11.53 7.97 5.47
CA THR A 187 11.00 9.26 5.05
C THR A 187 11.91 10.39 5.54
N GLY A 188 12.26 11.33 4.65
CA GLY A 188 13.21 12.41 4.94
C GLY A 188 14.63 11.94 5.33
N THR A 189 14.96 10.64 5.22
CA THR A 189 16.24 10.10 5.71
C THR A 189 17.42 10.55 4.84
N PRO A 190 18.47 11.19 5.38
CA PRO A 190 19.64 11.59 4.60
C PRO A 190 20.59 10.42 4.36
N HIS A 191 20.23 9.47 3.49
CA HIS A 191 21.05 8.27 3.23
C HIS A 191 22.47 8.59 2.72
N LYS A 192 22.68 9.77 2.13
CA LYS A 192 23.98 10.30 1.67
C LYS A 192 24.45 11.53 2.46
N GLY A 193 23.81 11.79 3.60
CA GLY A 193 24.02 12.99 4.40
C GLY A 193 23.31 14.21 3.81
N THR A 194 23.51 15.35 4.46
CA THR A 194 23.02 16.66 4.01
C THR A 194 24.17 17.68 4.01
N PRO A 195 24.27 18.56 2.99
CA PRO A 195 25.32 19.57 2.91
C PRO A 195 25.29 20.57 4.07
N PHE A 196 24.13 20.80 4.70
CA PHE A 196 24.03 21.71 5.86
C PHE A 196 24.83 21.22 7.06
N MET A 197 24.96 19.91 7.21
CA MET A 197 25.58 19.27 8.35
C MET A 197 27.09 18.98 8.14
N VAL A 198 27.66 19.38 7.01
CA VAL A 198 29.09 19.18 6.71
C VAL A 198 29.96 20.00 7.67
N TYR A 199 30.81 19.31 8.43
CA TYR A 199 31.69 19.89 9.45
C TYR A 199 32.79 20.81 8.85
N TYR A 200 33.49 21.56 9.69
CA TYR A 200 34.60 22.48 9.33
C TYR A 200 34.30 23.51 8.22
N GLY A 201 33.27 24.33 8.37
CA GLY A 201 33.01 25.45 7.44
C GLY A 201 32.28 25.05 6.16
N GLY A 202 32.16 23.76 5.86
CA GLY A 202 31.50 23.26 4.64
C GLY A 202 30.01 23.61 4.58
N GLY A 203 29.27 23.31 5.65
CA GLY A 203 27.85 23.66 5.72
C GLY A 203 27.57 25.16 5.83
N GLU A 204 28.48 25.94 6.45
CA GLU A 204 28.40 27.40 6.49
C GLU A 204 28.65 27.98 5.10
N LEU A 205 29.66 27.48 4.38
CA LEU A 205 29.92 27.85 3.00
C LEU A 205 28.74 27.50 2.10
N TRP A 206 28.15 26.31 2.26
CA TRP A 206 26.94 25.91 1.54
C TRP A 206 25.77 26.86 1.81
N THR A 207 25.53 27.19 3.08
CA THR A 207 24.48 28.15 3.47
C THR A 207 24.76 29.54 2.89
N GLY A 208 26.00 30.00 2.95
CA GLY A 208 26.44 31.24 2.34
C GLY A 208 26.22 31.26 0.84
N LEU A 209 26.53 30.16 0.14
CA LEU A 209 26.29 30.00 -1.30
C LEU A 209 24.80 29.99 -1.64
N LEU A 210 23.95 29.35 -0.83
CA LEU A 210 22.50 29.35 -1.02
C LEU A 210 21.87 30.72 -0.81
N LEU A 211 22.43 31.53 0.09
CA LEU A 211 21.85 32.82 0.48
C LEU A 211 22.58 34.02 -0.14
N TYR A 212 23.65 33.80 -0.91
CA TYR A 212 24.47 34.88 -1.47
C TYR A 212 23.65 35.84 -2.33
N TRP A 213 22.56 35.41 -2.98
CA TRP A 213 21.64 36.25 -3.75
C TRP A 213 20.91 37.34 -2.94
N LEU A 214 20.90 37.25 -1.61
CA LEU A 214 20.36 38.28 -0.74
C LEU A 214 21.30 39.50 -0.67
N PRO A 215 20.79 40.70 -0.30
CA PRO A 215 21.61 41.91 -0.12
C PRO A 215 22.44 41.86 1.17
N ILE A 216 23.10 40.73 1.41
CA ILE A 216 23.86 40.45 2.63
C ILE A 216 24.97 41.47 2.82
N ASP A 217 25.54 42.01 1.75
CA ASP A 217 26.59 43.03 1.79
C ASP A 217 26.12 44.28 2.56
N TRP A 218 24.88 44.72 2.38
CA TRP A 218 24.28 45.83 3.12
C TRP A 218 24.04 45.46 4.60
N LEU A 219 23.57 44.24 4.87
CA LEU A 219 23.32 43.68 6.21
C LEU A 219 24.60 43.48 7.03
N VAL A 220 25.64 42.92 6.41
CA VAL A 220 26.97 42.69 6.97
C VAL A 220 27.67 44.02 7.24
N THR A 221 27.57 44.99 6.32
CA THR A 221 28.24 46.28 6.51
C THR A 221 27.55 47.12 7.60
N HIS A 222 26.23 46.98 7.81
CA HIS A 222 25.53 47.69 8.89
C HIS A 222 25.60 47.00 10.27
N TYR A 223 25.69 45.68 10.35
CA TYR A 223 25.62 44.94 11.62
C TYR A 223 26.86 44.11 11.99
N LEU A 224 27.61 43.59 11.01
CA LEU A 224 28.76 42.71 11.26
C LEU A 224 30.11 43.44 11.31
N TRP A 225 30.23 44.65 10.77
CA TRP A 225 31.51 45.38 10.75
C TRP A 225 31.72 46.35 11.93
N ASN A 226 30.94 46.24 13.00
CA ASN A 226 31.28 46.87 14.28
C ASN A 226 32.17 45.91 15.09
N PRO A 227 33.49 46.13 15.20
CA PRO A 227 34.40 45.16 15.81
C PRO A 227 34.10 44.89 17.29
N SER A 228 33.37 45.78 17.97
CA SER A 228 32.93 45.58 19.36
C SER A 228 31.80 44.57 19.52
N SER A 229 31.13 44.13 18.45
CA SER A 229 30.13 43.04 18.51
C SER A 229 30.73 41.66 18.26
N TRP A 230 32.00 41.56 17.88
CA TRP A 230 32.67 40.25 17.66
C TRP A 230 32.97 39.54 18.98
N SER A 231 33.10 40.28 20.09
CA SER A 231 33.22 39.74 21.44
C SER A 231 31.89 39.42 22.11
N VAL A 232 30.76 39.77 21.47
CA VAL A 232 29.41 39.51 21.96
C VAL A 232 28.70 38.70 20.88
N GLY A 233 29.07 37.42 20.84
CA GLY A 233 28.50 36.27 20.12
C GLY A 233 27.54 36.44 18.93
N TRP A 234 27.63 35.46 18.03
CA TRP A 234 26.71 35.10 16.95
C TRP A 234 25.21 35.40 17.21
N GLU A 235 24.75 35.38 18.46
CA GLU A 235 23.41 35.79 18.91
C GLU A 235 22.97 37.19 18.44
N HIS A 236 23.86 38.18 18.36
CA HIS A 236 23.51 39.53 17.87
C HIS A 236 23.33 39.62 16.35
N PHE A 237 24.04 38.79 15.57
CA PHE A 237 23.82 38.66 14.13
C PHE A 237 22.41 38.14 13.85
N TRP A 238 21.93 37.19 14.65
CA TRP A 238 20.60 36.58 14.51
C TRP A 238 19.45 37.47 14.95
N ILE A 239 19.59 38.21 16.07
CA ILE A 239 18.59 39.20 16.48
C ILE A 239 18.43 40.27 15.39
N SER A 240 19.54 40.67 14.76
CA SER A 240 19.54 41.66 13.68
C SER A 240 18.97 41.09 12.37
N TRP A 241 19.28 39.83 12.03
CA TRP A 241 18.71 39.12 10.88
C TRP A 241 17.19 38.98 11.00
N ASN A 242 16.69 38.52 12.15
CA ASN A 242 15.25 38.45 12.42
C ASN A 242 14.58 39.82 12.31
N SER A 243 15.23 40.88 12.81
CA SER A 243 14.71 42.25 12.72
C SER A 243 14.60 42.77 11.28
N VAL A 244 15.57 42.43 10.41
CA VAL A 244 15.61 42.89 9.01
C VAL A 244 14.68 42.08 8.12
N VAL A 245 14.62 40.76 8.32
CA VAL A 245 13.67 39.89 7.60
C VAL A 245 12.23 40.28 8.00
N VAL A 246 11.92 40.45 9.28
CA VAL A 246 10.61 40.93 9.80
C VAL A 246 10.27 42.36 9.34
N GLY A 247 11.27 43.22 9.15
CA GLY A 247 11.07 44.62 8.76
C GLY A 247 10.80 44.86 7.27
N MET A 248 11.21 43.96 6.36
CA MET A 248 11.21 44.27 4.92
C MET A 248 9.94 43.84 4.14
N LEU A 249 9.14 42.86 4.57
CA LEU A 249 7.99 42.36 3.78
C LEU A 249 6.89 41.69 4.64
N PRO A 250 5.86 42.42 5.12
CA PRO A 250 4.86 41.86 6.03
C PRO A 250 4.07 40.64 5.52
N GLY A 251 4.04 40.39 4.20
CA GLY A 251 3.31 39.27 3.58
C GLY A 251 4.15 38.06 3.14
N ALA A 252 5.45 38.24 2.84
CA ALA A 252 6.35 37.14 2.40
C ALA A 252 7.19 36.57 3.55
N VAL A 253 7.21 37.25 4.70
CA VAL A 253 8.13 36.98 5.80
C VAL A 253 7.68 35.87 6.74
N ALA A 254 6.40 35.48 6.74
CA ALA A 254 6.01 34.28 7.47
C ALA A 254 6.81 33.04 6.98
N GLY A 255 7.05 32.93 5.66
CA GLY A 255 7.87 31.85 5.09
C GLY A 255 9.38 31.99 5.34
N LEU A 256 9.93 33.20 5.25
CA LEU A 256 11.38 33.44 5.43
C LEU A 256 11.81 33.49 6.90
N GLY A 257 10.94 33.95 7.81
CA GLY A 257 11.16 33.93 9.25
C GLY A 257 11.14 32.52 9.85
N LEU A 258 10.25 31.66 9.34
CA LEU A 258 10.29 30.21 9.65
C LEU A 258 11.59 29.58 9.15
N GLY A 259 12.05 29.95 7.95
CA GLY A 259 13.35 29.55 7.44
C GLY A 259 14.50 29.96 8.38
N ALA A 260 14.54 31.21 8.85
CA ALA A 260 15.61 31.68 9.74
C ALA A 260 15.64 31.00 11.12
N ASP A 261 14.48 30.81 11.77
CA ASP A 261 14.39 30.06 13.05
C ASP A 261 14.80 28.59 12.86
N TRP A 262 14.30 27.96 11.80
CA TRP A 262 14.65 26.59 11.40
C TRP A 262 16.16 26.44 11.12
N PHE A 263 16.76 27.38 10.38
CA PHE A 263 18.20 27.43 10.10
C PHE A 263 19.02 27.63 11.38
N SER A 264 18.59 28.51 12.29
CA SER A 264 19.32 28.80 13.54
C SER A 264 19.37 27.59 14.47
N LYS A 265 18.26 26.84 14.59
CA LYS A 265 18.19 25.59 15.36
C LYS A 265 19.10 24.52 14.75
N HIS A 266 19.06 24.35 13.43
CA HIS A 266 19.93 23.37 12.73
C HIS A 266 21.43 23.72 12.84
N GLN A 267 21.79 25.01 12.80
CA GLN A 267 23.19 25.44 12.86
C GLN A 267 23.82 25.28 14.26
N LEU A 268 23.08 25.51 15.34
CA LEU A 268 23.56 25.21 16.71
C LEU A 268 23.79 23.70 16.91
N HIS A 269 22.94 22.92 16.26
CA HIS A 269 22.85 21.48 16.37
C HIS A 269 23.82 20.70 15.47
N LYS A 270 24.29 21.33 14.38
CA LYS A 270 25.34 20.81 13.50
C LYS A 270 26.62 20.42 14.24
N TYR A 271 26.94 21.11 15.34
CA TYR A 271 28.14 20.85 16.13
C TYR A 271 27.98 19.73 17.17
N THR A 272 26.78 19.14 17.25
CA THR A 272 26.54 17.90 18.00
C THR A 272 27.08 16.70 17.23
N ASP A 273 27.26 15.58 17.93
CA ASP A 273 27.66 14.31 17.30
C ASP A 273 26.73 13.86 16.20
N SER A 274 25.41 13.90 16.43
CA SER A 274 24.49 13.58 15.36
C SER A 274 24.61 14.53 14.17
N GLY A 275 24.87 15.82 14.45
CA GLY A 275 25.12 16.81 13.42
C GLY A 275 26.32 16.42 12.56
N ARG A 276 27.40 15.94 13.20
CA ARG A 276 28.57 15.38 12.51
C ARG A 276 28.11 14.24 11.59
N ASP A 277 27.43 13.23 12.11
CA ASP A 277 27.01 12.03 11.37
C ASP A 277 26.11 12.31 10.16
N LEU A 278 25.34 13.39 10.22
CA LEU A 278 24.44 13.79 9.14
C LEU A 278 25.15 14.56 8.01
N GLY A 279 26.40 14.98 8.20
CA GLY A 279 27.16 15.71 7.20
C GLY A 279 27.44 14.87 5.96
N SER A 280 27.13 15.38 4.77
CA SER A 280 27.57 14.74 3.52
C SER A 280 29.10 14.75 3.41
N HIS A 281 29.67 13.95 2.50
CA HIS A 281 31.09 13.93 2.06
C HIS A 281 32.18 14.27 3.12
N LEU A 282 33.12 13.35 3.36
CA LEU A 282 34.25 13.49 4.33
C LEU A 282 33.86 13.27 5.80
N ASN A 283 32.60 12.96 6.10
CA ASN A 283 32.22 12.47 7.42
C ASN A 283 32.60 10.97 7.58
N PRO A 284 33.30 10.57 8.66
CA PRO A 284 33.68 9.18 8.92
C PRO A 284 32.50 8.20 8.99
N PHE A 285 31.45 8.53 9.76
CA PHE A 285 30.23 7.72 9.85
C PHE A 285 29.55 7.56 8.48
N MET A 286 29.42 8.64 7.69
CA MET A 286 28.80 8.54 6.37
C MET A 286 29.61 7.71 5.40
N ASN A 287 30.94 7.81 5.44
CA ASN A 287 31.80 6.90 4.69
C ASN A 287 31.64 5.45 5.15
N HIS A 288 31.45 5.23 6.45
CA HIS A 288 31.21 3.92 7.04
C HIS A 288 29.87 3.31 6.60
N ILE A 289 28.75 3.99 6.82
CA ILE A 289 27.42 3.43 6.52
C ILE A 289 27.13 3.36 5.01
N CYS A 290 27.85 4.15 4.20
CA CYS A 290 27.88 4.02 2.73
C CYS A 290 29.01 3.12 2.20
N SER A 291 29.75 2.43 3.07
CA SER A 291 30.73 1.42 2.67
C SER A 291 30.06 0.26 1.92
N SER A 292 30.85 -0.49 1.16
CA SER A 292 30.32 -1.63 0.40
C SER A 292 29.71 -2.67 1.35
N GLU A 293 30.37 -2.93 2.48
CA GLU A 293 29.96 -3.88 3.52
C GLU A 293 28.60 -3.50 4.09
N ALA A 294 28.44 -2.27 4.60
CA ALA A 294 27.19 -1.77 5.16
C ALA A 294 26.04 -1.77 4.14
N LEU A 295 26.33 -1.40 2.89
CA LEU A 295 25.34 -1.44 1.81
C LEU A 295 24.92 -2.88 1.45
N GLN A 296 25.82 -3.86 1.54
CA GLN A 296 25.44 -5.27 1.32
C GLN A 296 24.50 -5.78 2.41
N VAL A 297 24.67 -5.35 3.67
CA VAL A 297 23.72 -5.67 4.74
C VAL A 297 22.36 -5.04 4.45
N ALA A 298 22.32 -3.74 4.17
CA ALA A 298 21.08 -3.03 3.88
C ALA A 298 20.32 -3.61 2.67
N LYS A 299 21.01 -4.08 1.63
CA LYS A 299 20.40 -4.72 0.45
C LYS A 299 19.64 -6.02 0.75
N LYS A 300 19.90 -6.66 1.90
CA LYS A 300 19.21 -7.89 2.32
C LYS A 300 17.85 -7.63 2.95
N VAL A 301 17.55 -6.38 3.30
CA VAL A 301 16.26 -5.96 3.88
C VAL A 301 15.48 -5.17 2.84
N PRO A 302 14.16 -5.40 2.66
CA PRO A 302 13.36 -4.59 1.75
C PRO A 302 13.18 -3.17 2.31
N PHE A 303 13.54 -2.17 1.52
CA PHE A 303 13.25 -0.77 1.84
C PHE A 303 12.06 -0.27 1.01
N ARG A 304 11.27 0.62 1.61
CA ARG A 304 10.30 1.47 0.93
C ARG A 304 10.65 2.91 1.27
N THR A 305 10.60 3.81 0.30
CA THR A 305 11.01 5.21 0.51
C THR A 305 9.88 6.15 0.14
N ILE A 306 9.56 7.01 1.11
CA ILE A 306 8.72 8.19 0.94
C ILE A 306 9.67 9.39 0.80
N VAL A 307 9.58 10.10 -0.32
CA VAL A 307 10.41 11.27 -0.57
C VAL A 307 9.59 12.52 -0.27
N SER A 308 10.20 13.49 0.40
CA SER A 308 9.64 14.82 0.60
C SER A 308 10.43 15.87 -0.16
N THR A 309 9.71 16.80 -0.74
CA THR A 309 10.21 17.99 -1.45
C THR A 309 9.36 19.18 -1.06
N ILE A 310 9.76 20.39 -1.44
CA ILE A 310 8.90 21.56 -1.33
C ILE A 310 8.64 22.14 -2.69
N ASP A 311 7.38 22.49 -2.95
CA ASP A 311 7.07 23.40 -4.04
C ASP A 311 7.21 24.83 -3.54
N MET A 312 8.16 25.57 -4.11
CA MET A 312 8.20 26.99 -3.88
C MET A 312 6.97 27.64 -4.54
N PRO A 313 6.16 28.42 -3.79
CA PRO A 313 5.06 29.15 -4.41
C PRO A 313 5.58 30.10 -5.49
N THR A 314 4.88 30.21 -6.62
CA THR A 314 5.28 31.08 -7.75
C THR A 314 5.55 32.53 -7.33
N ALA A 315 4.84 33.03 -6.32
CA ALA A 315 5.08 34.35 -5.77
C ALA A 315 6.47 34.48 -5.12
N VAL A 316 6.92 33.47 -4.38
CA VAL A 316 8.26 33.45 -3.77
C VAL A 316 9.32 33.32 -4.87
N ASP A 317 9.05 32.53 -5.91
CA ASP A 317 9.91 32.39 -7.09
C ASP A 317 10.18 33.73 -7.80
N ILE A 318 9.12 34.48 -8.08
CA ILE A 318 9.22 35.82 -8.67
C ILE A 318 10.04 36.77 -7.77
N ILE A 319 9.87 36.69 -6.45
CA ILE A 319 10.58 37.54 -5.49
C ILE A 319 12.08 37.23 -5.48
N VAL A 320 12.46 35.96 -5.37
CA VAL A 320 13.87 35.54 -5.32
C VAL A 320 14.59 35.93 -6.61
N TRP A 321 14.01 35.63 -7.79
CA TRP A 321 14.59 36.04 -9.07
C TRP A 321 14.60 37.55 -9.27
N GLY A 322 13.55 38.25 -8.81
CA GLY A 322 13.49 39.71 -8.87
C GLY A 322 14.62 40.36 -8.08
N ILE A 323 14.86 39.89 -6.85
CA ILE A 323 15.96 40.38 -5.99
C ILE A 323 17.31 40.02 -6.61
N ALA A 324 17.53 38.76 -6.98
CA ALA A 324 18.79 38.29 -7.55
C ALA A 324 19.13 39.02 -8.86
N GLY A 325 18.14 39.21 -9.74
CA GLY A 325 18.28 39.92 -11.00
C GLY A 325 18.58 41.41 -10.81
N ALA A 326 17.87 42.08 -9.90
CA ALA A 326 18.15 43.49 -9.58
C ALA A 326 19.56 43.68 -9.02
N GLN A 327 20.02 42.78 -8.14
CA GLN A 327 21.39 42.82 -7.62
C GLN A 327 22.42 42.54 -8.71
N ALA A 328 22.23 41.49 -9.50
CA ALA A 328 23.14 41.17 -10.59
C ALA A 328 23.28 42.35 -11.56
N ALA A 329 22.17 43.02 -11.91
CA ALA A 329 22.19 44.22 -12.73
C ALA A 329 22.96 45.37 -12.06
N ALA A 330 22.73 45.63 -10.76
CA ALA A 330 23.45 46.66 -10.02
C ALA A 330 24.96 46.39 -9.94
N TYR A 331 25.38 45.16 -9.69
CA TYR A 331 26.78 44.75 -9.66
C TYR A 331 27.43 44.83 -11.05
N ALA A 332 26.74 44.36 -12.09
CA ALA A 332 27.21 44.46 -13.48
C ALA A 332 27.38 45.92 -13.92
N ALA A 333 26.49 46.83 -13.50
CA ALA A 333 26.61 48.27 -13.79
C ALA A 333 27.87 48.91 -13.17
N HIS A 334 28.43 48.30 -12.11
CA HIS A 334 29.71 48.69 -11.51
C HIS A 334 30.90 47.86 -12.03
N PHE A 335 30.74 47.17 -13.17
CA PHE A 335 31.73 46.27 -13.77
C PHE A 335 32.16 45.08 -12.89
N ARG A 336 31.32 44.70 -11.91
CA ARG A 336 31.52 43.54 -11.01
C ARG A 336 30.79 42.30 -11.54
N PHE A 337 31.20 41.84 -12.72
CA PHE A 337 30.49 40.77 -13.45
C PHE A 337 30.56 39.41 -12.76
N VAL A 338 31.64 39.11 -12.05
CA VAL A 338 31.80 37.84 -11.33
C VAL A 338 30.77 37.75 -10.20
N GLU A 339 30.66 38.80 -9.39
CA GLU A 339 29.68 38.87 -8.31
C GLU A 339 28.25 38.84 -8.84
N ALA A 340 27.97 39.53 -9.95
CA ALA A 340 26.67 39.45 -10.60
C ALA A 340 26.30 38.01 -11.01
N ALA A 341 27.24 37.28 -11.61
CA ALA A 341 27.05 35.88 -11.97
C ALA A 341 26.86 34.98 -10.73
N LEU A 342 27.63 35.21 -9.67
CA LEU A 342 27.51 34.47 -8.41
C LEU A 342 26.16 34.71 -7.71
N LYS A 343 25.60 35.92 -7.77
CA LYS A 343 24.25 36.22 -7.25
C LYS A 343 23.17 35.41 -7.98
N LEU A 344 23.23 35.35 -9.32
CA LEU A 344 22.30 34.55 -10.12
C LEU A 344 22.47 33.05 -9.88
N ALA A 345 23.72 32.56 -9.82
CA ALA A 345 24.01 31.15 -9.54
C ALA A 345 23.54 30.73 -8.14
N SER A 346 23.69 31.61 -7.15
CA SER A 346 23.18 31.43 -5.79
C SER A 346 21.66 31.30 -5.76
N ALA A 347 20.93 32.20 -6.43
CA ALA A 347 19.48 32.12 -6.55
C ALA A 347 19.05 30.81 -7.23
N TYR A 348 19.69 30.45 -8.35
CA TYR A 348 19.44 29.17 -9.03
C TYR A 348 19.64 27.97 -8.10
N THR A 349 20.74 27.97 -7.33
CA THR A 349 21.07 26.86 -6.40
C THR A 349 20.06 26.79 -5.27
N PHE A 350 19.61 27.93 -4.75
CA PHE A 350 18.53 28.01 -3.78
C PHE A 350 17.23 27.40 -4.32
N PHE A 351 16.85 27.74 -5.54
CA PHE A 351 15.68 27.15 -6.20
C PHE A 351 15.78 25.65 -6.40
N ASP A 352 16.91 25.20 -6.96
CA ASP A 352 17.16 23.79 -7.19
C ASP A 352 17.09 23.02 -5.88
N TRP A 353 17.72 23.55 -4.82
CA TRP A 353 17.65 22.98 -3.48
C TRP A 353 16.21 22.92 -2.96
N THR A 354 15.46 24.02 -2.97
CA THR A 354 14.11 24.05 -2.40
C THR A 354 13.15 23.13 -3.15
N ASN A 355 13.25 23.09 -4.49
CA ASN A 355 12.37 22.25 -5.31
C ASN A 355 12.74 20.76 -5.26
N ASN A 356 13.98 20.45 -4.87
CA ASN A 356 14.49 19.07 -4.78
C ASN A 356 14.89 18.68 -3.35
N SER A 357 14.36 19.32 -2.32
CA SER A 357 14.58 18.95 -0.91
C SER A 357 13.35 19.23 -0.08
N ASP A 358 13.27 18.61 1.10
CA ASP A 358 12.31 18.94 2.15
C ASP A 358 12.82 20.10 3.04
N LEU A 359 13.71 20.94 2.50
CA LEU A 359 14.56 21.94 3.17
C LEU A 359 15.71 21.38 4.00
N ALA A 360 15.64 20.14 4.50
CA ALA A 360 16.70 19.53 5.28
C ALA A 360 17.60 18.64 4.43
N VAL A 361 17.00 17.83 3.58
CA VAL A 361 17.62 16.71 2.89
C VAL A 361 17.21 16.75 1.42
N HIS A 362 18.20 16.76 0.55
CA HIS A 362 17.98 16.66 -0.88
C HIS A 362 17.33 15.33 -1.25
N LYS A 363 16.37 15.33 -2.17
CA LYS A 363 15.65 14.16 -2.70
C LYS A 363 16.59 13.01 -3.07
N ASN A 364 17.71 13.30 -3.74
CA ASN A 364 18.70 12.27 -4.10
C ASN A 364 19.42 11.63 -2.90
N SER A 365 19.46 12.32 -1.76
CA SER A 365 19.95 11.77 -0.49
C SER A 365 18.84 10.99 0.24
N GLN A 366 17.58 11.36 0.06
CA GLN A 366 16.43 10.60 0.57
C GLN A 366 16.23 9.25 -0.12
N MET A 367 16.63 9.13 -1.39
CA MET A 367 16.48 7.88 -2.15
C MET A 367 17.59 6.86 -1.85
N ALA A 368 17.25 5.81 -1.10
CA ALA A 368 18.15 4.67 -0.84
C ALA A 368 18.58 3.93 -2.13
N SER A 369 17.76 3.99 -3.20
CA SER A 369 18.08 3.39 -4.52
C SER A 369 19.35 3.98 -5.12
N GLY A 370 19.66 5.24 -4.82
CA GLY A 370 20.89 5.91 -5.26
C GLY A 370 22.17 5.34 -4.64
N LEU A 371 22.05 4.37 -3.71
CA LEU A 371 23.14 3.60 -3.10
C LEU A 371 23.12 2.12 -3.55
N GLY A 372 22.24 1.76 -4.48
CA GLY A 372 22.03 0.38 -4.93
C GLY A 372 21.24 -0.49 -3.94
N ILE A 373 20.66 0.10 -2.89
CA ILE A 373 19.70 -0.59 -2.00
C ILE A 373 18.41 -0.77 -2.79
N ARG A 374 17.88 -1.99 -2.84
CA ARG A 374 16.58 -2.26 -3.49
C ARG A 374 15.50 -1.59 -2.64
N THR A 375 14.99 -0.46 -3.13
CA THR A 375 13.89 0.27 -2.50
C THR A 375 12.73 0.46 -3.47
N GLU A 376 11.53 0.34 -2.95
CA GLU A 376 10.29 0.71 -3.62
C GLU A 376 10.00 2.18 -3.29
N MET A 377 9.95 3.05 -4.31
CA MET A 377 9.56 4.45 -4.11
C MET A 377 8.04 4.54 -4.12
N LEU A 378 7.46 4.93 -2.99
CA LEU A 378 6.00 4.97 -2.83
C LEU A 378 5.39 6.28 -3.32
N GLY A 379 6.11 7.39 -3.17
CA GLY A 379 5.62 8.69 -3.59
C GLY A 379 6.60 9.82 -3.30
N ILE A 380 6.30 10.99 -3.89
CA ILE A 380 6.96 12.27 -3.60
C ILE A 380 5.90 13.22 -3.03
N TYR A 381 6.14 13.69 -1.81
CA TYR A 381 5.26 14.63 -1.11
C TYR A 381 5.84 16.02 -1.11
N LYS A 382 4.96 17.01 -1.08
CA LYS A 382 5.30 18.42 -1.08
C LYS A 382 5.14 18.98 0.33
N LYS A 383 6.07 18.64 1.22
CA LYS A 383 6.03 18.86 2.67
C LYS A 383 7.40 19.27 3.19
N ASN A 384 7.41 20.11 4.23
CA ASN A 384 8.64 20.43 4.96
C ASN A 384 9.16 19.18 5.68
N HIS A 385 10.47 19.10 5.93
CA HIS A 385 11.07 18.03 6.71
C HIS A 385 10.39 17.89 8.08
N GLY A 386 9.91 16.68 8.37
CA GLY A 386 9.13 16.35 9.58
C GLY A 386 7.63 16.56 9.45
N GLU A 387 7.11 17.26 8.43
CA GLU A 387 5.65 17.30 8.20
C GLU A 387 5.15 16.04 7.50
N GLU A 388 6.02 15.36 6.76
CA GLU A 388 5.71 14.10 6.09
C GLU A 388 5.39 12.96 7.08
N THR A 389 5.83 13.06 8.32
CA THR A 389 5.52 12.08 9.37
C THR A 389 4.06 12.15 9.81
N LYS A 390 3.32 13.19 9.42
CA LYS A 390 1.86 13.31 9.62
C LYS A 390 1.05 12.65 8.50
N ASN A 391 1.69 12.24 7.41
CA ASN A 391 1.01 11.64 6.26
C ASN A 391 0.73 10.14 6.50
N TYR A 392 -0.16 9.86 7.44
CA TYR A 392 -0.52 8.51 7.85
C TYR A 392 -1.04 7.65 6.70
N THR A 393 -1.80 8.23 5.75
CA THR A 393 -2.35 7.50 4.60
C THR A 393 -1.25 6.82 3.81
N SER A 394 -0.16 7.54 3.55
CA SER A 394 0.96 7.00 2.78
C SER A 394 1.77 5.97 3.55
N PHE A 395 1.80 6.02 4.89
CA PHE A 395 2.35 4.92 5.68
C PHE A 395 1.45 3.70 5.68
N ILE A 396 0.12 3.87 5.72
CA ILE A 396 -0.82 2.75 5.64
C ILE A 396 -0.70 2.07 4.27
N GLU A 397 -0.71 2.84 3.17
CA GLU A 397 -0.45 2.34 1.81
C GLU A 397 0.95 1.71 1.69
N ALA A 398 1.93 2.25 2.43
CA ALA A 398 3.28 1.67 2.51
C ALA A 398 3.34 0.35 3.28
N ILE A 399 2.37 0.06 4.13
CA ILE A 399 2.35 -1.15 4.94
C ILE A 399 1.52 -2.19 4.21
N GLU A 400 0.28 -1.82 3.91
CA GLU A 400 -0.73 -2.67 3.31
C GLU A 400 -0.49 -2.89 1.83
N LYS A 401 -0.76 -4.11 1.41
CA LYS A 401 -0.84 -4.45 -0.01
C LYS A 401 -2.28 -4.79 -0.34
N PRO A 402 -2.64 -4.83 -1.63
CA PRO A 402 -3.86 -5.49 -2.05
C PRO A 402 -3.89 -6.92 -1.45
N PRO A 403 -4.98 -7.31 -0.79
CA PRO A 403 -5.05 -8.61 -0.14
C PRO A 403 -4.97 -9.72 -1.19
N VAL A 404 -4.41 -10.88 -0.85
CA VAL A 404 -4.48 -12.05 -1.73
C VAL A 404 -5.25 -13.14 -1.01
N VAL A 405 -6.32 -13.62 -1.64
CA VAL A 405 -7.21 -14.61 -1.05
C VAL A 405 -7.01 -15.97 -1.69
N TYR A 406 -7.03 -17.01 -0.87
CA TYR A 406 -7.00 -18.38 -1.33
C TYR A 406 -8.11 -19.18 -0.67
N LEU A 407 -8.76 -20.04 -1.47
CA LEU A 407 -9.54 -21.16 -0.97
C LEU A 407 -8.62 -22.37 -0.90
N ASP A 408 -8.24 -22.80 0.31
CA ASP A 408 -7.30 -23.90 0.49
C ASP A 408 -8.02 -25.25 0.53
N SER A 409 -9.23 -25.30 1.10
CA SER A 409 -10.01 -26.54 1.16
C SER A 409 -11.51 -26.30 1.29
N VAL A 410 -12.26 -27.35 0.96
CA VAL A 410 -13.71 -27.42 1.08
C VAL A 410 -14.05 -28.52 2.07
N VAL A 411 -14.92 -28.21 3.04
CA VAL A 411 -15.43 -29.16 4.01
C VAL A 411 -16.72 -29.75 3.46
N THR A 412 -16.81 -31.07 3.46
CA THR A 412 -17.99 -31.82 3.00
C THR A 412 -18.47 -32.79 4.08
N ASP A 413 -19.62 -33.43 3.85
CA ASP A 413 -20.11 -34.53 4.69
C ASP A 413 -19.24 -35.80 4.63
N LYS A 414 -18.29 -35.90 3.69
CA LYS A 414 -17.33 -37.02 3.57
C LYS A 414 -15.94 -36.71 4.09
N GLY A 415 -15.62 -35.44 4.33
CA GLY A 415 -14.31 -35.00 4.81
C GLY A 415 -13.90 -33.64 4.24
N THR A 416 -12.64 -33.28 4.46
CA THR A 416 -12.06 -32.02 3.98
C THR A 416 -11.17 -32.30 2.77
N TYR A 417 -11.43 -31.60 1.66
CA TYR A 417 -10.75 -31.77 0.38
C TYR A 417 -9.94 -30.52 0.07
N ALA A 418 -8.65 -30.68 -0.20
CA ALA A 418 -7.79 -29.58 -0.63
C ALA A 418 -8.21 -29.07 -2.01
N VAL A 419 -8.18 -27.77 -2.20
CA VAL A 419 -8.44 -27.10 -3.48
C VAL A 419 -7.10 -26.71 -4.09
N SER A 420 -6.86 -27.19 -5.31
CA SER A 420 -5.57 -27.01 -6.00
C SER A 420 -5.60 -25.93 -7.08
N GLY A 421 -6.78 -25.40 -7.40
CA GLY A 421 -6.97 -24.37 -8.42
C GLY A 421 -8.34 -23.71 -8.36
N THR A 422 -8.67 -22.93 -9.40
CA THR A 422 -9.96 -22.21 -9.49
C THR A 422 -11.12 -23.12 -9.92
N ILE A 423 -10.83 -24.32 -10.40
CA ILE A 423 -11.82 -25.36 -10.74
C ILE A 423 -11.37 -26.66 -10.07
N ASP A 424 -12.21 -27.24 -9.22
CA ASP A 424 -11.89 -28.50 -8.53
C ASP A 424 -13.13 -29.39 -8.35
N THR A 425 -12.91 -30.65 -7.97
CA THR A 425 -13.98 -31.63 -7.71
C THR A 425 -13.79 -32.26 -6.35
N VAL A 426 -14.85 -32.25 -5.54
CA VAL A 426 -14.85 -32.78 -4.17
C VAL A 426 -15.91 -33.86 -4.04
N ASP A 427 -15.67 -34.85 -3.19
CA ASP A 427 -16.65 -35.90 -2.93
C ASP A 427 -17.48 -35.55 -1.68
N GLY A 428 -18.79 -35.58 -1.81
CA GLY A 428 -19.72 -35.19 -0.74
C GLY A 428 -20.36 -33.83 -0.91
N PHE A 429 -21.36 -33.59 -0.07
CA PHE A 429 -22.11 -32.33 0.02
C PHE A 429 -21.28 -31.27 0.74
N ILE A 430 -21.19 -30.07 0.17
CA ILE A 430 -20.39 -28.99 0.76
C ILE A 430 -21.07 -28.46 2.02
N LEU A 431 -20.33 -28.44 3.13
CA LEU A 431 -20.79 -27.95 4.43
C LEU A 431 -20.12 -26.64 4.81
N GLY A 432 -18.89 -26.40 4.34
CA GLY A 432 -18.08 -25.26 4.72
C GLY A 432 -16.89 -25.02 3.79
N LEU A 433 -16.23 -23.88 3.98
CA LEU A 433 -15.03 -23.46 3.25
C LEU A 433 -13.92 -23.15 4.23
N LYS A 434 -12.68 -23.45 3.85
CA LYS A 434 -11.49 -23.02 4.57
C LYS A 434 -10.50 -22.39 3.59
N GLY A 435 -9.97 -21.24 3.96
CA GLY A 435 -9.00 -20.53 3.13
C GLY A 435 -8.12 -19.63 3.95
N ARG A 436 -7.30 -18.83 3.26
CA ARG A 436 -6.33 -17.92 3.89
C ARG A 436 -6.15 -16.63 3.12
N LEU A 437 -5.56 -15.66 3.81
CA LEU A 437 -5.17 -14.36 3.26
C LEU A 437 -3.64 -14.21 3.34
N ASP A 438 -2.91 -14.30 2.22
CA ASP A 438 -1.47 -14.02 2.25
C ASP A 438 -1.25 -12.50 2.28
N ASP A 439 -0.45 -12.02 3.25
CA ASP A 439 0.02 -10.63 3.38
C ASP A 439 -1.03 -9.57 3.78
N TYR A 440 -1.51 -9.66 5.02
CA TYR A 440 -2.20 -8.57 5.71
C TYR A 440 -1.45 -8.19 6.99
N LEU A 441 -1.21 -6.89 7.26
CA LEU A 441 -0.27 -6.46 8.30
C LEU A 441 -0.90 -5.62 9.41
N LEU A 442 -1.92 -4.83 9.10
CA LEU A 442 -2.69 -3.98 10.00
C LEU A 442 -3.94 -4.68 10.54
N ALA A 443 -4.04 -6.00 10.32
CA ALA A 443 -5.00 -6.87 10.98
C ALA A 443 -6.45 -6.34 10.93
N SER A 444 -6.89 -5.84 9.79
CA SER A 444 -8.23 -5.28 9.66
C SER A 444 -8.67 -5.49 8.23
N ASN A 445 -9.43 -6.56 8.02
CA ASN A 445 -9.88 -6.96 6.70
C ASN A 445 -11.37 -7.31 6.77
N THR A 446 -12.07 -6.99 5.68
CA THR A 446 -13.44 -7.48 5.49
C THR A 446 -13.42 -8.49 4.36
N LEU A 447 -13.75 -9.73 4.66
CA LEU A 447 -13.94 -10.77 3.66
C LEU A 447 -15.44 -10.87 3.36
N LYS A 448 -15.80 -11.05 2.09
CA LYS A 448 -17.17 -11.31 1.65
C LYS A 448 -17.16 -12.56 0.81
N VAL A 449 -17.91 -13.56 1.23
CA VAL A 449 -18.07 -14.80 0.48
C VAL A 449 -19.49 -14.87 -0.05
N SER A 450 -19.61 -14.86 -1.38
CA SER A 450 -20.87 -15.13 -2.06
C SER A 450 -20.83 -16.54 -2.63
N THR A 451 -21.85 -17.32 -2.29
CA THR A 451 -22.06 -18.69 -2.75
C THR A 451 -23.22 -18.67 -3.76
N ASN A 452 -22.98 -19.10 -5.00
CA ASN A 452 -24.02 -19.22 -6.03
C ASN A 452 -24.94 -17.99 -6.13
N TYR A 453 -24.38 -16.77 -6.01
CA TYR A 453 -25.08 -15.47 -6.01
C TYR A 453 -26.12 -15.23 -4.89
N GLY A 454 -26.08 -15.99 -3.79
CA GLY A 454 -26.82 -15.68 -2.56
C GLY A 454 -26.31 -14.42 -1.86
N PHE A 455 -26.97 -14.03 -0.75
CA PHE A 455 -26.50 -12.91 0.09
C PHE A 455 -25.06 -13.16 0.52
N PRO A 456 -24.13 -12.21 0.27
CA PRO A 456 -22.74 -12.40 0.67
C PRO A 456 -22.67 -12.49 2.19
N GLU A 457 -22.00 -13.52 2.67
CA GLU A 457 -21.61 -13.61 4.07
C GLU A 457 -20.39 -12.71 4.24
N GLN A 458 -20.55 -11.67 5.05
CA GLN A 458 -19.47 -10.76 5.37
C GLN A 458 -18.80 -11.28 6.63
N LEU A 459 -17.52 -11.65 6.50
CA LEU A 459 -16.69 -11.98 7.64
C LEU A 459 -15.87 -10.78 8.07
N GLU A 460 -15.81 -10.58 9.38
CA GLU A 460 -15.02 -9.51 10.00
C GLU A 460 -13.88 -10.06 10.84
N TRP A 461 -12.78 -9.35 10.76
CA TRP A 461 -11.61 -9.60 11.59
C TRP A 461 -11.77 -8.87 12.94
N PRO A 462 -11.42 -9.45 14.12
CA PRO A 462 -10.79 -10.75 14.35
C PRO A 462 -11.76 -11.89 14.70
N GLU A 463 -13.06 -11.61 14.70
CA GLU A 463 -14.07 -12.57 15.18
C GLU A 463 -14.19 -13.80 14.27
N GLU A 464 -13.99 -13.63 12.96
CA GLU A 464 -14.23 -14.68 11.95
C GLU A 464 -13.03 -14.93 11.01
N ILE A 465 -12.02 -14.05 11.05
CA ILE A 465 -10.79 -14.15 10.24
C ILE A 465 -9.60 -13.99 11.18
N GLY A 466 -8.60 -14.86 11.07
CA GLY A 466 -7.30 -14.61 11.70
C GLY A 466 -6.85 -15.58 12.77
N TYR A 467 -7.16 -16.87 12.64
CA TYR A 467 -6.32 -17.87 13.30
C TYR A 467 -5.07 -18.14 12.46
N LYS A 468 -3.96 -18.42 13.14
CA LYS A 468 -2.64 -18.87 12.64
C LYS A 468 -2.54 -18.92 11.09
N ASP A 469 -1.77 -17.99 10.51
CA ASP A 469 -1.56 -17.81 9.06
C ASP A 469 -2.73 -17.17 8.29
N ASN A 470 -3.54 -16.35 8.97
CA ASN A 470 -4.66 -15.59 8.38
C ASN A 470 -5.76 -16.47 7.77
N TRP A 471 -6.08 -17.58 8.42
CA TRP A 471 -7.11 -18.48 7.91
C TRP A 471 -8.52 -17.94 8.22
N PHE A 472 -9.46 -18.27 7.34
CA PHE A 472 -10.89 -18.13 7.57
C PHE A 472 -11.56 -19.49 7.41
N GLU A 473 -12.59 -19.72 8.21
CA GLU A 473 -13.46 -20.89 8.13
C GLU A 473 -14.90 -20.40 8.09
N ILE A 474 -15.64 -20.84 7.08
CA ILE A 474 -17.08 -20.57 6.98
C ILE A 474 -17.79 -21.89 7.16
N ASP A 475 -18.40 -22.04 8.32
CA ASP A 475 -19.27 -23.16 8.62
C ASP A 475 -20.68 -22.88 8.12
N SER A 476 -21.43 -23.93 7.83
CA SER A 476 -22.87 -23.86 7.58
C SER A 476 -23.31 -23.16 6.28
N ILE A 477 -22.55 -23.30 5.20
CA ILE A 477 -22.99 -22.86 3.86
C ILE A 477 -23.85 -23.91 3.13
N TRP A 478 -24.22 -24.98 3.81
CA TRP A 478 -24.94 -26.13 3.27
C TRP A 478 -26.32 -25.75 2.73
N GLU A 479 -26.97 -24.70 3.27
CA GLU A 479 -28.23 -24.15 2.75
C GLU A 479 -28.07 -23.41 1.41
N ARG A 480 -26.83 -23.10 1.01
CA ARG A 480 -26.49 -22.28 -0.15
C ARG A 480 -25.64 -23.03 -1.18
N THR A 481 -25.40 -24.31 -0.94
CA THR A 481 -24.62 -25.21 -1.80
C THR A 481 -25.45 -26.42 -2.19
N TYR A 482 -24.99 -27.16 -3.18
CA TYR A 482 -25.73 -28.26 -3.77
C TYR A 482 -24.79 -29.32 -4.37
N TYR A 483 -25.31 -30.50 -4.66
CA TYR A 483 -24.58 -31.46 -5.50
C TYR A 483 -24.51 -30.91 -6.94
N GLY A 484 -23.32 -30.98 -7.55
CA GLY A 484 -23.01 -30.33 -8.83
C GLY A 484 -22.09 -29.12 -8.72
N GLU A 485 -22.18 -28.20 -9.67
CA GLU A 485 -21.24 -27.07 -9.85
C GLU A 485 -21.57 -25.89 -8.91
N ASN A 486 -20.73 -25.63 -7.92
CA ASN A 486 -20.88 -24.51 -6.99
C ASN A 486 -19.88 -23.40 -7.30
N HIS A 487 -20.34 -22.15 -7.38
CA HIS A 487 -19.49 -20.99 -7.60
C HIS A 487 -19.32 -20.19 -6.32
N PHE A 488 -18.07 -19.95 -5.94
CA PHE A 488 -17.69 -19.16 -4.77
C PHE A 488 -16.97 -17.91 -5.23
N LYS A 489 -17.50 -16.74 -4.90
CA LYS A 489 -16.84 -15.45 -5.10
C LYS A 489 -16.39 -14.94 -3.74
N ILE A 490 -15.08 -14.84 -3.56
CA ILE A 490 -14.47 -14.40 -2.32
C ILE A 490 -13.85 -13.03 -2.58
N THR A 491 -14.39 -12.01 -1.94
CA THR A 491 -13.93 -10.62 -2.05
C THR A 491 -13.31 -10.20 -0.73
N SER A 492 -12.03 -9.85 -0.71
CA SER A 492 -11.37 -9.27 0.45
C SER A 492 -11.15 -7.79 0.23
N LYS A 493 -11.35 -7.00 1.27
CA LYS A 493 -11.14 -5.54 1.26
C LYS A 493 -10.18 -5.16 2.38
N ASN A 494 -9.14 -4.39 2.02
CA ASN A 494 -8.18 -3.88 2.97
C ASN A 494 -8.58 -2.53 3.59
N VAL A 495 -7.79 -2.02 4.54
CA VAL A 495 -8.04 -0.76 5.27
C VAL A 495 -7.89 0.48 4.41
N VAL A 496 -7.16 0.38 3.28
CA VAL A 496 -7.07 1.43 2.27
C VAL A 496 -8.16 1.31 1.20
N ASN A 497 -9.12 0.41 1.39
CA ASN A 497 -10.24 0.12 0.48
C ASN A 497 -9.85 -0.50 -0.86
N GLU A 498 -8.63 -1.02 -1.00
CA GLU A 498 -8.30 -1.89 -2.12
C GLU A 498 -8.98 -3.24 -1.93
N PHE A 499 -9.39 -3.84 -3.03
CA PHE A 499 -10.11 -5.10 -3.04
C PHE A 499 -9.37 -6.14 -3.89
N ALA A 500 -9.45 -7.38 -3.46
CA ALA A 500 -9.15 -8.54 -4.27
C ALA A 500 -10.38 -9.41 -4.36
N THR A 501 -10.61 -10.00 -5.52
CA THR A 501 -11.76 -10.86 -5.77
C THR A 501 -11.27 -12.09 -6.49
N GLU A 502 -11.44 -13.24 -5.84
CA GLU A 502 -11.16 -14.54 -6.43
C GLU A 502 -12.44 -15.33 -6.60
N THR A 503 -12.53 -16.10 -7.68
CA THR A 503 -13.70 -16.92 -8.00
C THR A 503 -13.28 -18.37 -8.17
N TYR A 504 -13.98 -19.26 -7.47
CA TYR A 504 -13.76 -20.70 -7.48
C TYR A 504 -15.02 -21.41 -7.99
N SER A 505 -14.83 -22.48 -8.74
CA SER A 505 -15.89 -23.36 -9.23
C SER A 505 -15.63 -24.79 -8.73
N ILE A 506 -16.41 -25.25 -7.76
CA ILE A 506 -16.21 -26.53 -7.10
C ILE A 506 -17.37 -27.47 -7.43
N VAL A 507 -17.04 -28.63 -8.00
CA VAL A 507 -18.03 -29.66 -8.33
C VAL A 507 -18.16 -30.64 -7.17
N ALA A 508 -19.31 -30.68 -6.51
CA ALA A 508 -19.62 -31.59 -5.41
C ALA A 508 -20.25 -32.90 -5.92
N LEU A 509 -19.60 -34.03 -5.66
CA LEU A 509 -20.04 -35.38 -6.06
C LEU A 509 -20.87 -36.07 -4.94
N GLY A 510 -21.43 -37.23 -5.26
CA GLY A 510 -22.14 -38.08 -4.29
C GLY A 510 -23.67 -37.93 -4.28
N GLY A 511 -24.19 -37.01 -5.09
CA GLY A 511 -25.61 -36.84 -5.37
C GLY A 511 -25.86 -36.60 -6.85
N PRO A 512 -27.06 -36.16 -7.22
CA PRO A 512 -27.38 -35.90 -8.61
C PRO A 512 -26.66 -34.62 -9.06
N ILE A 513 -25.97 -34.71 -10.19
CA ILE A 513 -25.14 -33.65 -10.75
C ILE A 513 -25.92 -32.97 -11.86
N VAL A 514 -25.95 -31.65 -11.80
CA VAL A 514 -26.45 -30.78 -12.85
C VAL A 514 -25.27 -29.98 -13.39
N SER A 515 -25.09 -29.96 -14.71
CA SER A 515 -24.08 -29.14 -15.35
C SER A 515 -24.69 -28.43 -16.55
N ILE A 516 -24.74 -27.10 -16.49
CA ILE A 516 -25.28 -26.28 -17.57
C ILE A 516 -24.21 -26.20 -18.65
N MET A 517 -24.57 -26.57 -19.87
CA MET A 517 -23.68 -26.56 -21.03
C MET A 517 -23.86 -25.30 -21.87
N ILE A 518 -25.10 -24.83 -21.98
CA ILE A 518 -25.48 -23.66 -22.77
C ILE A 518 -26.54 -22.90 -21.96
N PRO A 519 -26.45 -21.58 -21.84
CA PRO A 519 -25.33 -20.73 -22.28
C PRO A 519 -24.05 -20.93 -21.47
N GLU A 520 -22.93 -20.41 -21.96
CA GLU A 520 -21.71 -20.32 -21.16
C GLU A 520 -21.88 -19.28 -20.04
N TRP A 521 -21.09 -19.42 -18.97
CA TRP A 521 -21.18 -18.51 -17.83
C TRP A 521 -20.84 -17.08 -18.23
N ASN A 522 -21.69 -16.12 -17.86
CA ASN A 522 -21.59 -14.70 -18.24
C ASN A 522 -21.56 -14.46 -19.76
N GLU A 523 -22.04 -15.43 -20.56
CA GLU A 523 -22.22 -15.21 -21.99
C GLU A 523 -23.26 -14.10 -22.20
N ALA A 524 -22.90 -13.02 -22.90
CA ALA A 524 -23.91 -12.08 -23.38
C ALA A 524 -24.36 -12.50 -24.78
N ILE A 525 -25.64 -12.77 -24.91
CA ILE A 525 -26.32 -13.31 -26.07
C ILE A 525 -27.17 -12.20 -26.66
N ASN A 526 -27.03 -11.96 -27.95
CA ASN A 526 -27.98 -11.13 -28.68
C ASN A 526 -29.03 -12.04 -29.33
N PRO A 527 -30.30 -11.95 -28.90
CA PRO A 527 -31.33 -12.89 -29.32
C PRO A 527 -32.00 -12.52 -30.65
N HIS A 528 -31.49 -11.58 -31.47
CA HIS A 528 -32.09 -11.16 -32.76
C HIS A 528 -32.56 -12.34 -33.66
N GLY A 529 -33.80 -12.79 -33.47
CA GLY A 529 -34.37 -13.95 -34.16
C GLY A 529 -33.86 -15.33 -33.71
N ASN A 530 -32.92 -15.39 -32.77
CA ASN A 530 -32.39 -16.64 -32.23
C ASN A 530 -33.23 -17.11 -31.04
N ILE A 531 -33.62 -18.38 -31.09
CA ILE A 531 -34.25 -19.04 -29.96
C ILE A 531 -33.18 -19.27 -28.88
N LEU A 532 -33.32 -18.63 -27.73
CA LEU A 532 -32.47 -18.92 -26.56
C LEU A 532 -32.66 -20.37 -26.15
N LYS A 533 -31.59 -21.16 -26.24
CA LYS A 533 -31.56 -22.56 -25.83
C LYS A 533 -30.73 -22.68 -24.57
N THR A 534 -31.27 -23.36 -23.57
CA THR A 534 -30.49 -23.85 -22.46
C THR A 534 -30.32 -25.36 -22.59
N LYS A 535 -29.10 -25.82 -22.32
CA LYS A 535 -28.74 -27.24 -22.35
C LYS A 535 -28.13 -27.62 -21.02
N VAL A 536 -28.60 -28.71 -20.45
CA VAL A 536 -28.08 -29.25 -19.19
C VAL A 536 -27.73 -30.72 -19.35
N ASN A 537 -26.59 -31.11 -18.78
CA ASN A 537 -26.24 -32.51 -18.56
C ASN A 537 -26.63 -32.86 -17.13
N LEU A 538 -27.32 -33.99 -16.99
CA LEU A 538 -27.77 -34.50 -15.70
C LEU A 538 -27.21 -35.90 -15.51
N SER A 539 -26.67 -36.19 -14.33
CA SER A 539 -26.23 -37.55 -14.01
C SER A 539 -26.44 -37.86 -12.55
N ASP A 540 -26.93 -39.07 -12.28
CA ASP A 540 -26.98 -39.61 -10.92
C ASP A 540 -26.73 -41.12 -10.96
N SER A 541 -26.04 -41.63 -9.95
CA SER A 541 -25.69 -43.06 -9.88
C SER A 541 -26.91 -43.95 -9.58
N VAL A 542 -27.92 -43.41 -8.91
CA VAL A 542 -29.14 -44.09 -8.44
C VAL A 542 -30.37 -43.76 -9.29
N GLY A 543 -30.28 -42.69 -10.07
CA GLY A 543 -31.26 -42.24 -11.06
C GLY A 543 -32.11 -41.09 -10.57
N LEU A 544 -32.53 -40.27 -11.54
CA LEU A 544 -33.31 -39.05 -11.31
C LEU A 544 -34.82 -39.36 -11.18
N ASP A 545 -35.49 -38.60 -10.32
CA ASP A 545 -36.93 -38.60 -10.10
C ASP A 545 -37.61 -37.43 -10.81
N SER A 546 -37.07 -36.22 -10.63
CA SER A 546 -37.59 -35.01 -11.27
C SER A 546 -36.47 -34.05 -11.62
N VAL A 547 -36.72 -33.24 -12.65
CA VAL A 547 -35.84 -32.16 -13.10
C VAL A 547 -36.71 -30.94 -13.36
N TRP A 548 -36.29 -29.77 -12.91
CA TRP A 548 -36.99 -28.53 -13.22
C TRP A 548 -36.03 -27.39 -13.54
N LEU A 549 -36.50 -26.48 -14.38
CA LEU A 549 -35.82 -25.26 -14.77
C LEU A 549 -36.64 -24.07 -14.28
N ALA A 550 -35.98 -23.20 -13.53
CA ALA A 550 -36.49 -21.89 -13.16
C ALA A 550 -35.61 -20.81 -13.77
N ILE A 551 -36.22 -19.77 -14.34
CA ILE A 551 -35.51 -18.68 -15.00
C ILE A 551 -35.85 -17.40 -14.26
N GLY A 552 -34.83 -16.70 -13.77
CA GLY A 552 -34.95 -15.33 -13.27
C GLY A 552 -34.77 -14.35 -14.41
N SER A 553 -35.77 -13.50 -14.64
CA SER A 553 -35.66 -12.37 -15.57
C SER A 553 -34.82 -11.23 -14.98
N PRO A 554 -34.25 -10.37 -15.84
CA PRO A 554 -33.59 -9.14 -15.42
C PRO A 554 -34.53 -8.26 -14.58
N ASP A 555 -33.98 -7.58 -13.56
CA ASP A 555 -34.64 -6.56 -12.75
C ASP A 555 -35.92 -6.96 -11.99
N THR A 556 -36.26 -8.25 -11.93
CA THR A 556 -37.39 -8.73 -11.14
C THR A 556 -36.95 -9.25 -9.77
N THR A 557 -37.44 -8.63 -8.70
CA THR A 557 -37.44 -9.21 -7.34
C THR A 557 -38.56 -10.25 -7.15
N ALA A 558 -39.40 -10.43 -8.17
CA ALA A 558 -40.48 -11.40 -8.19
C ALA A 558 -39.93 -12.85 -8.24
N PRO A 559 -40.68 -13.83 -7.71
CA PRO A 559 -40.27 -15.24 -7.73
C PRO A 559 -40.09 -15.76 -9.16
N PHE A 560 -39.11 -16.64 -9.35
CA PHE A 560 -38.74 -17.23 -10.63
C PHE A 560 -39.95 -17.79 -11.40
N ASP A 561 -40.06 -17.46 -12.69
CA ASP A 561 -40.99 -18.16 -13.58
C ASP A 561 -40.45 -19.59 -13.79
N THR A 562 -41.10 -20.56 -13.14
CA THR A 562 -40.79 -21.97 -13.37
C THR A 562 -41.32 -22.35 -14.75
N MET A 563 -40.42 -22.46 -15.73
CA MET A 563 -40.83 -22.69 -17.12
C MET A 563 -40.96 -24.17 -17.47
N LEU A 564 -40.31 -25.07 -16.74
CA LEU A 564 -40.33 -26.50 -17.07
C LEU A 564 -40.17 -27.38 -15.82
N ILE A 565 -41.08 -28.33 -15.62
CA ILE A 565 -40.94 -29.45 -14.68
C ILE A 565 -41.11 -30.73 -15.48
N LYS A 566 -40.11 -31.61 -15.46
CA LYS A 566 -40.13 -32.94 -16.08
C LYS A 566 -39.93 -34.00 -14.99
N VAL A 567 -40.93 -34.85 -14.80
CA VAL A 567 -40.90 -35.96 -13.85
C VAL A 567 -40.63 -37.26 -14.61
N TYR A 568 -39.78 -38.13 -14.07
CA TYR A 568 -39.35 -39.37 -14.71
C TYR A 568 -39.94 -40.58 -14.01
N GLU A 569 -40.77 -41.33 -14.72
CA GLU A 569 -41.32 -42.59 -14.21
C GLU A 569 -40.20 -43.62 -14.00
N ASP A 570 -39.23 -43.69 -14.91
CA ASP A 570 -38.11 -44.63 -14.88
C ASP A 570 -36.76 -43.98 -14.48
N THR A 571 -35.84 -44.79 -13.96
CA THR A 571 -34.48 -44.37 -13.57
C THR A 571 -33.69 -43.88 -14.78
N VAL A 572 -33.43 -42.57 -14.87
CA VAL A 572 -32.55 -42.00 -15.89
C VAL A 572 -31.18 -41.70 -15.30
N LYS A 573 -30.13 -42.37 -15.81
CA LYS A 573 -28.75 -42.21 -15.33
C LYS A 573 -28.01 -41.05 -16.00
N ILE A 574 -28.33 -40.78 -17.27
CA ILE A 574 -27.75 -39.67 -18.03
C ILE A 574 -28.86 -39.14 -18.93
N ASP A 575 -29.30 -37.91 -18.70
CA ASP A 575 -30.22 -37.20 -19.60
C ASP A 575 -29.58 -35.89 -20.07
N LYS A 576 -29.93 -35.49 -21.30
CA LYS A 576 -29.63 -34.18 -21.86
C LYS A 576 -30.95 -33.50 -22.14
N ILE A 577 -31.19 -32.40 -21.46
CA ILE A 577 -32.40 -31.62 -21.68
C ILE A 577 -32.02 -30.35 -22.42
N ASP A 578 -32.64 -30.16 -23.57
CA ASP A 578 -32.60 -28.92 -24.33
C ASP A 578 -33.95 -28.22 -24.14
N THR A 579 -33.94 -27.01 -23.56
CA THR A 579 -35.13 -26.20 -23.34
C THR A 579 -35.00 -24.87 -24.05
N ILE A 580 -36.13 -24.39 -24.58
CA ILE A 580 -36.23 -23.10 -25.25
C ILE A 580 -36.75 -22.07 -24.24
N VAL A 581 -36.05 -20.94 -24.10
CA VAL A 581 -36.58 -19.75 -23.42
C VAL A 581 -37.36 -18.96 -24.47
N ASN A 582 -38.66 -18.79 -24.25
CA ASN A 582 -39.52 -18.13 -25.23
C ASN A 582 -39.42 -16.59 -25.13
N PRO A 583 -39.50 -15.85 -26.24
CA PRO A 583 -39.55 -14.39 -26.24
C PRO A 583 -40.87 -13.86 -25.63
N PRO A 584 -40.94 -12.56 -25.25
CA PRO A 584 -39.91 -11.52 -25.43
C PRO A 584 -38.75 -11.65 -24.44
N TYR A 585 -37.55 -11.32 -24.89
CA TYR A 585 -36.37 -11.22 -24.04
C TYR A 585 -36.22 -9.77 -23.61
N LEU A 586 -36.10 -9.55 -22.30
CA LEU A 586 -35.72 -8.28 -21.72
C LEU A 586 -34.21 -8.17 -21.78
N GLU A 587 -33.71 -6.95 -21.77
CA GLU A 587 -32.29 -6.71 -21.67
C GLU A 587 -31.82 -6.88 -20.22
N GLY A 588 -30.63 -7.46 -20.03
CA GLY A 588 -29.99 -7.60 -18.72
C GLY A 588 -29.60 -9.03 -18.35
N GLU A 589 -29.24 -9.23 -17.07
CA GLU A 589 -28.79 -10.52 -16.54
C GLU A 589 -29.97 -11.47 -16.28
N TYR A 590 -29.93 -12.63 -16.91
CA TYR A 590 -30.80 -13.77 -16.65
C TYR A 590 -30.09 -14.80 -15.79
N LYS A 591 -30.85 -15.42 -14.87
CA LYS A 591 -30.35 -16.48 -13.98
C LYS A 591 -31.08 -17.79 -14.26
N LEU A 592 -30.35 -18.80 -14.72
CA LEU A 592 -30.87 -20.15 -14.96
C LEU A 592 -30.61 -21.02 -13.75
N HIS A 593 -31.68 -21.47 -13.12
CA HIS A 593 -31.64 -22.42 -12.02
C HIS A 593 -32.14 -23.77 -12.54
N TRP A 594 -31.22 -24.72 -12.71
CA TRP A 594 -31.55 -26.08 -13.02
C TRP A 594 -31.46 -26.93 -11.78
N TRP A 595 -32.53 -27.63 -11.46
CA TRP A 595 -32.59 -28.50 -10.31
C TRP A 595 -32.94 -29.92 -10.73
N CYS A 596 -32.48 -30.89 -9.96
CA CYS A 596 -32.92 -32.26 -10.09
C CYS A 596 -33.00 -32.93 -8.72
N LYS A 597 -33.87 -33.94 -8.62
CA LYS A 597 -34.01 -34.81 -7.45
C LYS A 597 -33.69 -36.22 -7.86
N ASN A 598 -32.96 -36.96 -7.03
CA ASN A 598 -32.77 -38.40 -7.22
C ASN A 598 -33.85 -39.22 -6.49
N LYS A 599 -33.87 -40.53 -6.73
CA LYS A 599 -34.82 -41.48 -6.11
C LYS A 599 -34.37 -42.00 -4.73
N PHE A 600 -33.39 -41.37 -4.09
CA PHE A 600 -32.95 -41.77 -2.74
C PHE A 600 -34.05 -41.49 -1.69
N ALA A 601 -33.95 -42.16 -0.55
CA ALA A 601 -34.80 -41.91 0.62
C ALA A 601 -33.91 -41.54 1.83
N PRO A 602 -33.82 -40.25 2.22
CA PRO A 602 -34.52 -39.10 1.65
C PRO A 602 -33.97 -38.66 0.27
N PRO A 603 -34.78 -38.04 -0.60
CA PRO A 603 -34.30 -37.52 -1.88
C PRO A 603 -33.21 -36.49 -1.69
N GLN A 604 -32.19 -36.51 -2.55
CA GLN A 604 -31.15 -35.50 -2.60
C GLN A 604 -31.40 -34.57 -3.77
N ASP A 605 -31.11 -33.29 -3.55
CA ASP A 605 -31.22 -32.24 -4.54
C ASP A 605 -29.88 -31.97 -5.21
N GLY A 606 -29.88 -31.98 -6.54
CA GLY A 606 -28.82 -31.49 -7.39
C GLY A 606 -29.26 -30.16 -7.96
N HIS A 607 -28.34 -29.22 -8.08
CA HIS A 607 -28.65 -27.93 -8.65
C HIS A 607 -27.46 -27.44 -9.49
N ALA A 608 -27.74 -26.54 -10.42
CA ALA A 608 -26.74 -25.73 -11.08
C ALA A 608 -27.37 -24.40 -11.37
N LEU A 609 -26.61 -23.36 -11.08
CA LEU A 609 -26.94 -22.00 -11.45
C LEU A 609 -26.07 -21.59 -12.63
N ARG A 610 -26.63 -20.79 -13.55
CA ARG A 610 -25.83 -20.08 -14.53
C ARG A 610 -26.42 -18.72 -14.84
N SER A 611 -25.57 -17.69 -14.75
CA SER A 611 -25.91 -16.36 -15.24
C SER A 611 -25.51 -16.21 -16.70
N PHE A 612 -26.35 -15.54 -17.47
CA PHE A 612 -26.07 -15.09 -18.82
C PHE A 612 -26.75 -13.75 -19.06
N TYR A 613 -26.29 -12.98 -20.02
CA TYR A 613 -26.84 -11.67 -20.32
C TYR A 613 -27.60 -11.73 -21.62
N VAL A 614 -28.78 -11.14 -21.66
CA VAL A 614 -29.42 -10.78 -22.92
C VAL A 614 -29.05 -9.35 -23.20
N ASP A 615 -28.29 -9.18 -24.28
CA ASP A 615 -27.82 -7.88 -24.73
C ASP A 615 -28.52 -7.55 -26.06
N THR A 616 -29.42 -6.58 -26.00
CA THR A 616 -30.16 -6.07 -27.16
C THR A 616 -29.70 -4.69 -27.57
N THR A 617 -28.84 -4.03 -26.78
CA THR A 617 -28.34 -2.69 -27.06
C THR A 617 -27.04 -2.78 -27.86
N PRO A 618 -26.96 -2.12 -29.03
CA PRO A 618 -25.68 -2.03 -29.72
C PRO A 618 -24.67 -1.25 -28.85
N PRO A 619 -23.39 -1.64 -28.84
CA PRO A 619 -22.38 -0.90 -28.10
C PRO A 619 -22.21 0.51 -28.66
N ASP A 620 -21.97 1.47 -27.78
CA ASP A 620 -21.57 2.81 -28.14
C ASP A 620 -20.08 2.83 -28.51
N ILE A 621 -19.73 3.51 -29.61
CA ILE A 621 -18.36 3.53 -30.15
C ILE A 621 -17.86 4.96 -30.15
N GLU A 622 -16.88 5.22 -29.28
CA GLU A 622 -16.14 6.48 -29.24
C GLU A 622 -14.81 6.33 -30.00
N ILE A 623 -14.60 7.13 -31.04
CA ILE A 623 -13.32 7.15 -31.76
C ILE A 623 -12.32 8.01 -30.98
N ILE A 624 -11.27 7.39 -30.42
CA ILE A 624 -10.19 8.06 -29.69
C ILE A 624 -9.15 8.61 -30.68
N ILE A 625 -8.91 7.93 -31.78
CA ILE A 625 -7.96 8.37 -32.81
C ILE A 625 -8.61 8.23 -34.18
N PRO A 626 -8.79 9.34 -34.92
CA PRO A 626 -8.44 10.71 -34.51
C PRO A 626 -9.41 11.33 -33.48
N ASP A 627 -8.87 11.99 -32.45
CA ASP A 627 -9.61 12.72 -31.40
C ASP A 627 -10.12 14.08 -31.92
N THR A 628 -10.98 14.09 -32.94
CA THR A 628 -11.55 15.35 -33.44
C THR A 628 -13.00 15.19 -33.89
N ILE A 629 -13.85 16.13 -33.47
CA ILE A 629 -15.24 16.32 -33.91
C ILE A 629 -15.35 16.74 -35.40
N PHE A 630 -14.21 17.03 -36.04
CA PHE A 630 -14.11 17.47 -37.43
C PHE A 630 -13.49 16.38 -38.32
N PRO A 631 -13.81 16.34 -39.62
CA PRO A 631 -13.14 15.42 -40.54
C PRO A 631 -11.64 15.71 -40.57
N VAL A 632 -10.82 14.67 -40.34
CA VAL A 632 -9.36 14.78 -40.45
C VAL A 632 -8.95 14.72 -41.92
N TYR A 633 -8.52 15.85 -42.45
CA TYR A 633 -7.97 15.96 -43.79
C TYR A 633 -6.44 15.92 -43.71
N SER A 634 -5.82 14.77 -43.96
CA SER A 634 -4.37 14.70 -44.15
C SER A 634 -4.02 14.95 -45.63
N PRO A 635 -3.14 15.92 -45.96
CA PRO A 635 -2.61 16.08 -47.32
C PRO A 635 -1.61 14.98 -47.70
N ARG A 636 -1.25 14.10 -46.75
CA ARG A 636 -0.38 12.95 -46.93
C ARG A 636 -0.94 11.79 -46.13
N VAL A 637 -1.90 11.07 -46.70
CA VAL A 637 -2.14 9.70 -46.25
C VAL A 637 -0.97 8.89 -46.82
N ASP A 638 0.14 8.83 -46.06
CA ASP A 638 1.05 7.69 -46.17
C ASP A 638 0.18 6.44 -46.03
N SER A 639 0.55 5.33 -46.66
CA SER A 639 -0.27 4.14 -46.94
C SER A 639 -1.05 3.48 -45.78
N SER A 640 -1.02 4.07 -44.57
CA SER A 640 -1.70 3.65 -43.36
C SER A 640 -2.34 4.81 -42.55
N MET A 641 -3.50 4.58 -41.91
CA MET A 641 -4.16 5.48 -40.96
C MET A 641 -4.53 4.71 -39.69
N ALA A 642 -3.91 5.09 -38.56
CA ALA A 642 -4.23 4.49 -37.27
C ALA A 642 -5.63 4.94 -36.79
N ILE A 643 -6.46 3.97 -36.41
CA ILE A 643 -7.75 4.19 -35.79
C ILE A 643 -7.72 3.55 -34.40
N ALA A 644 -8.10 4.31 -33.38
CA ALA A 644 -8.35 3.80 -32.03
C ALA A 644 -9.77 4.18 -31.64
N PHE A 645 -10.45 3.27 -30.96
CA PHE A 645 -11.80 3.48 -30.47
C PHE A 645 -12.00 2.79 -29.14
N ASN A 646 -12.85 3.36 -28.29
CA ASN A 646 -13.46 2.69 -27.15
C ASN A 646 -14.84 2.22 -27.59
N ALA A 647 -15.17 0.98 -27.27
CA ALA A 647 -16.53 0.49 -27.35
C ALA A 647 -17.02 0.26 -25.92
N THR A 648 -18.08 0.96 -25.53
CA THR A 648 -18.72 0.83 -24.22
C THR A 648 -20.13 0.32 -24.42
N ASP A 649 -20.54 -0.62 -23.58
CA ASP A 649 -21.88 -1.19 -23.64
C ASP A 649 -22.58 -1.03 -22.28
N ASN A 650 -23.90 -1.00 -22.27
CA ASN A 650 -24.69 -0.83 -21.05
C ASN A 650 -24.58 -2.03 -20.09
N LEU A 651 -24.17 -3.20 -20.58
CA LEU A 651 -23.95 -4.42 -19.80
C LEU A 651 -22.46 -4.78 -19.64
N GLN A 652 -21.55 -4.12 -20.35
CA GLN A 652 -20.09 -4.30 -20.21
C GLN A 652 -19.38 -2.94 -20.15
N GLU A 653 -18.82 -2.60 -18.96
CA GLU A 653 -18.17 -1.30 -18.71
C GLU A 653 -17.02 -0.98 -19.70
N LEU A 654 -16.36 -1.99 -20.28
CA LEU A 654 -15.41 -1.82 -21.39
C LEU A 654 -15.37 -3.07 -22.28
N LEU A 655 -15.72 -2.95 -23.56
CA LEU A 655 -15.59 -4.04 -24.52
C LEU A 655 -14.14 -4.20 -24.94
N ASN A 656 -13.36 -4.94 -24.14
CA ASN A 656 -11.94 -5.21 -24.43
C ASN A 656 -11.73 -5.97 -25.76
N ARG A 657 -12.78 -6.59 -26.33
CA ARG A 657 -12.80 -7.16 -27.68
C ARG A 657 -14.21 -7.03 -28.31
N PRO A 658 -14.34 -6.57 -29.56
CA PRO A 658 -15.62 -6.67 -30.28
C PRO A 658 -15.99 -8.14 -30.47
N LYS A 659 -17.21 -8.52 -30.05
CA LYS A 659 -17.73 -9.88 -30.23
C LYS A 659 -17.91 -10.17 -31.73
N GLY A 660 -17.17 -11.16 -32.24
CA GLY A 660 -17.21 -11.57 -33.64
C GLY A 660 -15.88 -11.54 -34.39
N ASP A 661 -14.76 -11.28 -33.71
CA ASP A 661 -13.40 -11.25 -34.27
C ASP A 661 -13.20 -10.28 -35.46
N LEU A 662 -14.18 -9.46 -35.84
CA LEU A 662 -14.10 -8.63 -37.04
C LEU A 662 -14.79 -7.28 -36.81
N ALA A 663 -14.00 -6.22 -36.70
CA ALA A 663 -14.47 -4.84 -36.83
C ALA A 663 -14.60 -4.51 -38.32
N HIS A 664 -15.80 -4.09 -38.75
CA HIS A 664 -16.08 -3.69 -40.12
C HIS A 664 -15.86 -2.18 -40.26
N ILE A 665 -14.82 -1.78 -40.99
CA ILE A 665 -14.42 -0.38 -41.16
C ILE A 665 -14.76 0.05 -42.59
N ARG A 666 -15.66 1.03 -42.70
CA ARG A 666 -16.04 1.66 -43.97
C ARG A 666 -15.50 3.07 -44.01
N ILE A 667 -14.61 3.34 -44.95
CA ILE A 667 -14.09 4.69 -45.21
C ILE A 667 -14.90 5.27 -46.36
N LEU A 668 -15.56 6.39 -46.10
CA LEU A 668 -16.45 7.07 -47.03
C LEU A 668 -15.86 8.44 -47.41
N LYS A 669 -16.17 8.92 -48.62
CA LYS A 669 -15.98 10.33 -49.00
C LYS A 669 -17.03 11.19 -48.30
N SER A 670 -16.84 12.51 -48.37
CA SER A 670 -17.83 13.50 -47.89
C SER A 670 -19.18 13.41 -48.61
N ASP A 671 -19.27 12.76 -49.77
CA ASP A 671 -20.52 12.50 -50.50
C ASP A 671 -21.12 11.11 -50.21
N ASN A 672 -20.66 10.43 -49.16
CA ASN A 672 -21.01 9.04 -48.80
C ASN A 672 -20.61 7.97 -49.82
N THR A 673 -19.76 8.29 -50.80
CA THR A 673 -19.21 7.25 -51.68
C THR A 673 -18.20 6.41 -50.91
N LEU A 674 -18.38 5.09 -50.94
CA LEU A 674 -17.46 4.12 -50.32
C LEU A 674 -16.08 4.15 -51.00
N ILE A 675 -15.04 4.44 -50.22
CA ILE A 675 -13.64 4.43 -50.65
C ILE A 675 -13.00 3.07 -50.36
N LYS A 676 -13.19 2.59 -49.14
CA LYS A 676 -12.60 1.33 -48.67
C LYS A 676 -13.57 0.65 -47.72
N ASP A 677 -13.65 -0.66 -47.88
CA ASP A 677 -14.43 -1.53 -47.03
C ASP A 677 -13.53 -2.67 -46.58
N THR A 678 -13.34 -2.82 -45.28
CA THR A 678 -12.37 -3.77 -44.73
C THR A 678 -12.84 -4.30 -43.38
N THR A 679 -12.42 -5.52 -43.08
CA THR A 679 -12.68 -6.17 -41.79
C THR A 679 -11.35 -6.47 -41.10
N GLY A 680 -11.21 -6.15 -39.81
CA GLY A 680 -10.00 -6.38 -39.03
C GLY A 680 -10.28 -7.02 -37.67
N ARG A 681 -9.38 -7.88 -37.17
CA ARG A 681 -9.50 -8.46 -35.82
C ARG A 681 -9.26 -7.41 -34.74
N GLY A 682 -10.19 -7.31 -33.79
CA GLY A 682 -10.09 -6.40 -32.66
C GLY A 682 -8.83 -6.66 -31.85
N GLY A 683 -7.95 -5.67 -31.75
CA GLY A 683 -6.70 -5.74 -30.99
C GLY A 683 -5.53 -4.94 -31.59
N ARG A 684 -5.52 -4.71 -32.91
CA ARG A 684 -4.66 -3.76 -33.65
C ARG A 684 -4.89 -3.98 -35.14
N THR A 685 -5.71 -3.13 -35.78
CA THR A 685 -5.74 -3.08 -37.24
C THR A 685 -4.83 -1.93 -37.67
N LEU A 686 -3.59 -2.25 -38.04
CA LEU A 686 -2.75 -1.33 -38.82
C LEU A 686 -3.35 -1.29 -40.23
N LEU A 687 -4.16 -0.26 -40.49
CA LEU A 687 -4.68 0.03 -41.82
C LEU A 687 -3.71 0.92 -42.56
#